data_AF-A0A1D6H3M9-F1
#
_entry.id   AF-A0A1D6H3M9-F1
#
_cell.length_a   1.000
_cell.length_b   1.000
_cell.length_c   1.000
_cell.angle_alpha   90.00
_cell.angle_beta   90.00
_cell.angle_gamma   90.00
#
_symmetry.space_group_name_H-M   'P 1'
#
loop_
_entity.id
_entity.type
_entity.pdbx_description
1 polymer ?
#
loop_
_entity_poly.entity_id
_entity_poly.type
_entity_poly.pdbx_seq_one_letter_code
_entity_poly.pdbx_strand_id
1 'polypeptide(L)'
;MGACSCLLGAFSVLSMYDIKDDDIYASVNTLAPSSLERQLPLLELLKDFMSGKVAFRNIMNIILVGVDSIINERTTQTYGIILERTVLLSLEIFILVMERDLALADVFRPLYQPLDVILAQSHRQIVALLEFVRYDYLPQIQQCSIKIMGILSSRIVGLVQLLLKADVGKMVIEDYAACLEFRFDDFQVIEDTKDDVGVLTLQLLVDNICRPAPNITHLLLGFDVNGSIEQTVLKPKSQYSCLKIILDNLEKATKPDINSLLHEFSFQLLYELCLDPLTCGPVMDLLSTKKYQFFSKHVGTIGVTPLPKRNSNQSLRISMLHERAWLLKMLALALHISDISSSVYREACMAILYHTFGQCAENFQSTSLIHSHDALTSISDVPAKRNKVLDLLEVLQFRCPDTSTKYPQLLSSLGIESKIEEILRNSATFENGGVYYYSERGDRLIDLDAFREKLLQISQELNSQLTEPEKAGLKESVHHLLKWAWRYNKNLEEQAAQLHMLTGWSQIVEVAVSRRMSLFEDCSQLLFELLDASLNATTSPDCSVKMAYVLTNVSLTCMAKLRDERFICPAGTDSDAVTCLDIISSKQLPNAACNSLLFKLVMATLRNESSEILRRRQYALLLSYFQYCSSILDSDVPPSVLRFLLLEEQDGDDEDITLQKVLKEHNELAHANFSIIRKEAQAIVDLVTKDAFHGSEAGKALSFYVLDALISIDHEKYFLNQLQSRGILRSCLSDVANYLSKDSSLASESSQRFCTVDAQFSLLLRLSHHYGKHGSQILLSMGALQNLSACNLMGGQKKVNPRAISKIVKERTGEIDKRSLITPVLRIVTSFTSLVDSADFLEVKNKIVREIVDFAKQHQSVFNSILRENMTGTNLLTLEQLSMAVSILSKVWAYEENEECSYIQDLFSLMHSLFSVDFGILNFMQSPNMIENQKSELIAFGLCFSLVSYLYVLATRKNMRFQVSYGRNSDQQHPTLQMVSDLLNSATLALERVGEEKYMLLNKIRDLNELSRKEVDEIIKVCMKQDCISPNDNIRKRRYIAMIDLCCMAGNRDQLITLLLQITECAVTILLIHFQDDASAKGLSSFSDELLPVLERLEHLKEDKVGRSLKLFHRSITTLKEMTIRTITI
;
A
#
# COMPACT_ATOMS: atom_id res chain seq x y z
N MET A 1 -5.22 21.83 64.51
CA MET A 1 -4.78 20.49 64.95
C MET A 1 -5.91 19.46 64.93
N GLY A 2 -7.01 19.64 65.68
CA GLY A 2 -8.13 18.66 65.69
C GLY A 2 -8.70 18.32 64.29
N ALA A 3 -8.97 19.31 63.45
CA ALA A 3 -9.43 19.09 62.07
C ALA A 3 -8.43 18.29 61.21
N CYS A 4 -7.14 18.62 61.30
CA CYS A 4 -6.08 17.90 60.57
C CYS A 4 -6.00 16.42 60.95
N SER A 5 -6.17 16.08 62.23
CA SER A 5 -6.20 14.68 62.69
C SER A 5 -7.43 13.92 62.16
N CYS A 6 -8.60 14.57 62.09
CA CYS A 6 -9.80 13.96 61.50
C CYS A 6 -9.64 13.71 59.99
N LEU A 7 -9.06 14.66 59.25
CA LEU A 7 -8.79 14.50 57.81
C LEU A 7 -7.79 13.38 57.54
N LEU A 8 -6.74 13.26 58.37
CA LEU A 8 -5.77 12.18 58.22
C LEU A 8 -6.40 10.79 58.42
N GLY A 9 -7.37 10.70 59.35
CA GLY A 9 -8.20 9.50 59.51
C GLY A 9 -9.08 9.22 58.27
N ALA A 10 -9.77 10.23 57.74
CA ALA A 10 -10.60 10.09 56.54
C ALA A 10 -9.78 9.69 55.30
N PHE A 11 -8.62 10.33 55.10
CA PHE A 11 -7.67 10.00 54.04
C PHE A 11 -7.20 8.54 54.16
N SER A 12 -6.78 8.09 55.35
CA SER A 12 -6.33 6.71 55.57
C SER A 12 -7.43 5.68 55.25
N VAL A 13 -8.69 5.99 55.55
CA VAL A 13 -9.83 5.12 55.21
C VAL A 13 -10.04 5.05 53.71
N LEU A 14 -9.91 6.17 52.99
CA LEU A 14 -10.06 6.23 51.53
C LEU A 14 -8.89 5.58 50.78
N SER A 15 -7.68 5.62 51.35
CA SER A 15 -6.46 5.12 50.69
C SER A 15 -6.18 3.64 50.93
N MET A 16 -6.61 3.07 52.06
CA MET A 16 -6.28 1.67 52.43
C MET A 16 -7.22 0.61 51.87
N TYR A 17 -8.43 0.98 51.44
CA TYR A 17 -9.46 0.04 51.05
C TYR A 17 -9.82 0.22 49.58
N ASP A 18 -9.71 -0.85 48.80
CA ASP A 18 -10.13 -0.92 47.41
C ASP A 18 -11.56 -1.47 47.32
N ILE A 19 -12.34 -0.99 46.35
CA ILE A 19 -13.74 -1.38 46.15
C ILE A 19 -13.80 -2.40 45.00
N LYS A 20 -14.09 -3.67 45.31
CA LYS A 20 -14.27 -4.69 44.27
C LYS A 20 -15.71 -4.72 43.77
N ASP A 21 -15.93 -5.15 42.52
CA ASP A 21 -17.27 -5.34 41.95
C ASP A 21 -18.16 -6.21 42.85
N ASP A 22 -17.60 -7.28 43.43
CA ASP A 22 -18.30 -8.16 44.37
C ASP A 22 -18.76 -7.43 45.65
N ASP A 23 -18.01 -6.43 46.12
CA ASP A 23 -18.34 -5.63 47.31
C ASP A 23 -19.51 -4.67 47.02
N ILE A 24 -19.58 -4.15 45.79
CA ILE A 24 -20.67 -3.28 45.32
C ILE A 24 -21.99 -4.08 45.26
N TYR A 25 -21.98 -5.28 44.69
CA TYR A 25 -23.16 -6.16 44.65
C TYR A 25 -23.56 -6.68 46.05
N ALA A 26 -22.60 -6.96 46.92
CA ALA A 26 -22.88 -7.36 48.31
C ALA A 26 -23.50 -6.22 49.14
N SER A 27 -23.20 -4.95 48.83
CA SER A 27 -23.80 -3.80 49.52
C SER A 27 -25.29 -3.57 49.18
N VAL A 28 -25.73 -4.04 48.00
CA VAL A 28 -27.13 -3.95 47.55
C VAL A 28 -27.96 -5.14 48.06
N ASN A 29 -27.34 -6.31 48.24
CA ASN A 29 -27.98 -7.53 48.71
C ASN A 29 -27.68 -7.76 50.21
N THR A 30 -28.62 -7.41 51.09
CA THR A 30 -28.52 -7.46 52.57
C THR A 30 -28.33 -8.86 53.22
N LEU A 31 -27.76 -9.85 52.52
CA LEU A 31 -27.72 -11.25 52.96
C LEU A 31 -26.34 -11.94 52.88
N ALA A 32 -25.23 -11.24 52.63
CA ALA A 32 -23.88 -11.82 52.66
C ALA A 32 -23.08 -11.35 53.89
N PRO A 33 -22.53 -12.26 54.75
CA PRO A 33 -21.78 -11.87 55.93
C PRO A 33 -20.25 -11.90 55.75
N SER A 34 -19.56 -11.00 56.46
CA SER A 34 -18.14 -10.96 56.90
C SER A 34 -17.15 -9.97 56.24
N SER A 35 -17.28 -9.58 54.97
CA SER A 35 -16.40 -8.54 54.37
C SER A 35 -16.88 -7.09 54.57
N LEU A 36 -18.20 -6.88 54.68
CA LEU A 36 -18.82 -5.55 54.74
C LEU A 36 -18.47 -4.71 55.99
N GLU A 37 -18.21 -5.33 57.14
CA GLU A 37 -17.95 -4.60 58.41
C GLU A 37 -16.66 -3.76 58.37
N ARG A 38 -15.66 -4.17 57.58
CA ARG A 38 -14.39 -3.41 57.44
C ARG A 38 -14.48 -2.27 56.42
N GLN A 39 -15.41 -2.33 55.46
CA GLN A 39 -15.56 -1.34 54.38
C GLN A 39 -16.71 -0.34 54.62
N LEU A 40 -17.54 -0.55 55.66
CA LEU A 40 -18.66 0.34 56.00
C LEU A 40 -18.28 1.83 56.21
N PRO A 41 -17.15 2.16 56.88
CA PRO A 41 -16.75 3.57 57.06
C PRO A 41 -16.38 4.27 55.74
N LEU A 42 -15.79 3.54 54.79
CA LEU A 42 -15.47 4.05 53.46
C LEU A 42 -16.76 4.40 52.69
N LEU A 43 -17.70 3.46 52.65
CA LEU A 43 -18.95 3.62 51.90
C LEU A 43 -19.82 4.75 52.46
N GLU A 44 -19.90 4.90 53.78
CA GLU A 44 -20.66 6.00 54.40
C GLU A 44 -20.01 7.37 54.16
N LEU A 45 -18.67 7.45 54.12
CA LEU A 45 -17.96 8.68 53.77
C LEU A 45 -18.22 9.07 52.30
N LEU A 46 -18.14 8.12 51.37
CA LEU A 46 -18.46 8.36 49.95
C LEU A 46 -19.93 8.80 49.76
N LYS A 47 -20.87 8.15 50.45
CA LYS A 47 -22.29 8.55 50.46
C LYS A 47 -22.51 9.97 51.00
N ASP A 48 -21.78 10.40 52.04
CA ASP A 48 -21.87 11.77 52.56
C ASP A 48 -21.44 12.80 51.50
N PHE A 49 -20.33 12.53 50.81
CA PHE A 49 -19.86 13.37 49.69
C PHE A 49 -20.85 13.40 48.53
N MET A 50 -21.33 12.24 48.09
CA MET A 50 -22.30 12.09 47.00
C MET A 50 -23.74 12.56 47.34
N SER A 51 -23.95 13.09 48.55
CA SER A 51 -25.20 13.74 48.95
C SER A 51 -25.00 15.15 49.53
N GLY A 52 -23.77 15.70 49.47
CA GLY A 52 -23.46 17.05 49.91
C GLY A 52 -23.68 17.30 51.40
N LYS A 53 -23.50 16.27 52.24
CA LYS A 53 -23.81 16.29 53.67
C LYS A 53 -22.66 16.86 54.51
N VAL A 54 -22.52 16.42 55.77
CA VAL A 54 -21.79 17.16 56.81
C VAL A 54 -20.28 17.09 56.59
N ALA A 55 -19.75 15.93 56.20
CA ALA A 55 -18.31 15.78 55.94
C ALA A 55 -17.90 16.60 54.72
N PHE A 56 -18.65 16.50 53.61
CA PHE A 56 -18.44 17.35 52.43
C PHE A 56 -18.46 18.84 52.78
N ARG A 57 -19.50 19.32 53.48
CA ARG A 57 -19.62 20.73 53.84
C ARG A 57 -18.48 21.21 54.73
N ASN A 58 -18.05 20.40 55.70
CA ASN A 58 -16.95 20.76 56.59
C ASN A 58 -15.61 20.85 55.84
N ILE A 59 -15.33 19.89 54.96
CA ILE A 59 -14.10 19.88 54.14
C ILE A 59 -14.13 21.02 53.12
N MET A 60 -15.27 21.25 52.46
CA MET A 60 -15.44 22.36 51.53
C MET A 60 -15.30 23.72 52.22
N ASN A 61 -15.75 23.88 53.47
CA ASN A 61 -15.56 25.11 54.24
C ASN A 61 -14.08 25.42 54.53
N ILE A 62 -13.22 24.40 54.65
CA ILE A 62 -11.77 24.59 54.80
C ILE A 62 -11.19 25.16 53.49
N ILE A 63 -11.59 24.60 52.34
CA ILE A 63 -11.18 25.08 51.01
C ILE A 63 -11.70 26.50 50.74
N LEU A 64 -12.94 26.81 51.13
CA LEU A 64 -13.57 28.12 50.92
C LEU A 64 -12.94 29.28 51.71
N VAL A 65 -12.01 29.01 52.62
CA VAL A 65 -11.16 30.05 53.25
C VAL A 65 -10.34 30.80 52.19
N GLY A 66 -10.02 30.13 51.07
CA GLY A 66 -9.40 30.73 49.90
C GLY A 66 -7.87 30.76 49.98
N VAL A 67 -7.24 30.69 48.80
CA VAL A 67 -5.79 30.56 48.67
C VAL A 67 -5.02 31.77 49.22
N ASP A 68 -5.53 33.00 49.03
CA ASP A 68 -4.87 34.23 49.51
C ASP A 68 -4.78 34.29 51.03
N SER A 69 -5.85 33.86 51.71
CA SER A 69 -5.86 33.81 53.18
C SER A 69 -4.84 32.80 53.69
N ILE A 70 -4.72 31.65 53.02
CA ILE A 70 -3.77 30.60 53.41
C ILE A 70 -2.33 31.05 53.13
N ILE A 71 -2.06 31.72 52.01
CA ILE A 71 -0.75 32.32 51.71
C ILE A 71 -0.36 33.34 52.80
N ASN A 72 -1.29 34.23 53.17
CA ASN A 72 -1.06 35.21 54.22
C ASN A 72 -0.83 34.55 55.59
N GLU A 73 -1.62 33.56 55.97
CA GLU A 73 -1.44 32.85 57.25
C GLU A 73 -0.17 32.00 57.27
N ARG A 74 0.22 31.40 56.13
CA ARG A 74 1.46 30.62 55.99
C ARG A 74 2.72 31.47 56.22
N THR A 75 2.67 32.74 55.83
CA THR A 75 3.78 33.69 55.95
C THR A 75 3.77 34.44 57.29
N THR A 76 2.60 34.67 57.89
CA THR A 76 2.46 35.51 59.11
C THR A 76 2.29 34.72 60.40
N GLN A 77 1.88 33.44 60.37
CA GLN A 77 1.50 32.66 61.55
C GLN A 77 2.22 31.31 61.63
N THR A 78 2.57 30.88 62.84
CA THR A 78 3.24 29.58 63.08
C THR A 78 2.31 28.38 62.84
N TYR A 79 1.00 28.55 63.01
CA TYR A 79 0.02 27.51 62.70
C TYR A 79 -0.28 27.38 61.20
N GLY A 80 0.24 28.28 60.36
CA GLY A 80 0.02 28.26 58.91
C GLY A 80 0.48 26.97 58.23
N ILE A 81 1.54 26.32 58.72
CA ILE A 81 2.01 25.00 58.23
C ILE A 81 0.96 23.90 58.49
N ILE A 82 0.27 23.97 59.63
CA ILE A 82 -0.78 22.99 59.97
C ILE A 82 -2.01 23.23 59.10
N LEU A 83 -2.31 24.49 58.76
CA LEU A 83 -3.40 24.84 57.85
C LEU A 83 -3.10 24.37 56.41
N GLU A 84 -1.88 24.62 55.92
CA GLU A 84 -1.36 24.11 54.63
C GLU A 84 -1.56 22.60 54.52
N ARG A 85 -1.16 21.83 55.54
CA ARG A 85 -1.38 20.38 55.57
C ARG A 85 -2.86 19.98 55.61
N THR A 86 -3.70 20.77 56.28
CA THR A 86 -5.15 20.54 56.36
C THR A 86 -5.79 20.73 54.98
N VAL A 87 -5.35 21.74 54.23
CA VAL A 87 -5.81 22.02 52.86
C VAL A 87 -5.36 20.92 51.90
N LEU A 88 -4.09 20.50 51.96
CA LEU A 88 -3.59 19.38 51.16
C LEU A 88 -4.45 18.12 51.34
N LEU A 89 -4.61 17.66 52.59
CA LEU A 89 -5.42 16.48 52.90
C LEU A 89 -6.87 16.63 52.41
N SER A 90 -7.42 17.85 52.46
CA SER A 90 -8.77 18.12 51.97
C SER A 90 -8.87 17.92 50.45
N LEU A 91 -7.90 18.43 49.68
CA LEU A 91 -7.85 18.27 48.23
C LEU A 91 -7.59 16.82 47.82
N GLU A 92 -6.70 16.10 48.51
CA GLU A 92 -6.45 14.67 48.27
C GLU A 92 -7.71 13.83 48.51
N ILE A 93 -8.47 14.12 49.57
CA ILE A 93 -9.76 13.47 49.82
C ILE A 93 -10.73 13.75 48.66
N PHE A 94 -10.80 14.98 48.16
CA PHE A 94 -11.64 15.29 46.99
C PHE A 94 -11.28 14.43 45.78
N ILE A 95 -9.99 14.25 45.48
CA ILE A 95 -9.52 13.41 44.38
C ILE A 95 -9.93 11.94 44.59
N LEU A 96 -9.63 11.37 45.77
CA LEU A 96 -9.95 9.97 46.07
C LEU A 96 -11.46 9.68 45.99
N VAL A 97 -12.28 10.64 46.42
CA VAL A 97 -13.74 10.54 46.29
C VAL A 97 -14.16 10.59 44.82
N MET A 98 -13.65 11.56 44.06
CA MET A 98 -13.96 11.68 42.64
C MET A 98 -13.51 10.46 41.83
N GLU A 99 -12.40 9.81 42.16
CA GLU A 99 -11.96 8.59 41.43
C GLU A 99 -12.96 7.43 41.57
N ARG A 100 -13.74 7.39 42.66
CA ARG A 100 -14.59 6.25 43.03
C ARG A 100 -16.10 6.53 42.87
N ASP A 101 -16.51 7.79 42.89
CA ASP A 101 -17.92 8.17 42.96
C ASP A 101 -18.75 7.73 41.74
N LEU A 102 -18.18 7.71 40.52
CA LEU A 102 -18.90 7.33 39.29
C LEU A 102 -19.33 5.86 39.33
N ALA A 103 -18.44 4.95 39.73
CA ALA A 103 -18.72 3.52 39.84
C ALA A 103 -19.86 3.25 40.82
N LEU A 104 -19.95 4.03 41.90
CA LEU A 104 -20.99 3.91 42.91
C LEU A 104 -22.29 4.63 42.52
N ALA A 105 -22.19 5.76 41.81
CA ALA A 105 -23.34 6.56 41.40
C ALA A 105 -24.30 5.77 40.51
N ASP A 106 -23.76 4.96 39.60
CA ASP A 106 -24.58 4.12 38.71
C ASP A 106 -25.36 3.05 39.49
N VAL A 107 -24.80 2.54 40.59
CA VAL A 107 -25.44 1.52 41.43
C VAL A 107 -26.46 2.11 42.42
N PHE A 108 -26.19 3.29 42.98
CA PHE A 108 -27.04 3.90 44.00
C PHE A 108 -27.99 4.99 43.46
N ARG A 109 -28.16 5.10 42.13
CA ARG A 109 -29.17 5.98 41.53
C ARG A 109 -30.59 5.58 41.99
N PRO A 110 -31.48 6.55 42.29
CA PRO A 110 -31.32 7.99 42.11
C PRO A 110 -30.85 8.75 43.37
N LEU A 111 -30.56 8.06 44.48
CA LEU A 111 -30.39 8.70 45.80
C LEU A 111 -29.09 9.48 45.95
N TYR A 112 -28.05 9.08 45.22
CA TYR A 112 -26.72 9.69 45.29
C TYR A 112 -26.31 10.18 43.90
N GLN A 113 -25.69 11.36 43.87
CA GLN A 113 -25.19 11.97 42.65
C GLN A 113 -23.66 12.01 42.69
N PRO A 114 -22.98 11.87 41.55
CA PRO A 114 -21.54 12.03 41.53
C PRO A 114 -21.15 13.47 41.89
N LEU A 115 -19.94 13.63 42.43
CA LEU A 115 -19.53 14.82 43.17
C LEU A 115 -19.44 16.07 42.29
N ASP A 116 -19.15 15.89 41.00
CA ASP A 116 -19.16 16.96 40.00
C ASP A 116 -20.53 17.64 39.89
N VAL A 117 -21.63 16.87 39.98
CA VAL A 117 -23.00 17.42 39.95
C VAL A 117 -23.29 18.25 41.20
N ILE A 118 -22.78 17.83 42.36
CA ILE A 118 -22.95 18.53 43.64
C ILE A 118 -22.16 19.84 43.63
N LEU A 119 -20.91 19.80 43.17
CA LEU A 119 -20.06 20.98 43.04
C LEU A 119 -20.62 21.97 42.01
N ALA A 120 -21.20 21.49 40.92
CA ALA A 120 -21.80 22.33 39.88
C ALA A 120 -23.01 23.16 40.38
N GLN A 121 -23.60 22.83 41.53
CA GLN A 121 -24.67 23.63 42.15
C GLN A 121 -24.18 25.02 42.61
N SER A 122 -22.88 25.18 42.86
CA SER A 122 -22.27 26.44 43.29
C SER A 122 -20.94 26.69 42.58
N HIS A 123 -20.92 27.62 41.62
CA HIS A 123 -19.69 27.96 40.90
C HIS A 123 -18.56 28.37 41.84
N ARG A 124 -18.88 28.98 43.00
CA ARG A 124 -17.89 29.37 44.02
C ARG A 124 -17.12 28.18 44.59
N GLN A 125 -17.74 27.00 44.70
CA GLN A 125 -17.06 25.80 45.20
C GLN A 125 -16.05 25.27 44.19
N ILE A 126 -16.44 25.23 42.91
CA ILE A 126 -15.53 24.86 41.81
C ILE A 126 -14.36 25.83 41.76
N VAL A 127 -14.62 27.14 41.75
CA VAL A 127 -13.57 28.16 41.70
C VAL A 127 -12.61 28.04 42.88
N ALA A 128 -13.11 27.87 44.10
CA ALA A 128 -12.27 27.73 45.29
C ALA A 128 -11.34 26.52 45.25
N LEU A 129 -11.75 25.40 44.64
CA LEU A 129 -10.88 24.24 44.45
C LEU A 129 -9.76 24.52 43.41
N LEU A 130 -10.10 25.27 42.35
CA LEU A 130 -9.19 25.55 41.23
C LEU A 130 -8.18 26.66 41.53
N GLU A 131 -8.54 27.67 42.34
CA GLU A 131 -7.67 28.78 42.74
C GLU A 131 -6.39 28.33 43.46
N PHE A 132 -6.38 27.13 44.05
CA PHE A 132 -5.20 26.55 44.71
C PHE A 132 -4.05 26.25 43.75
N VAL A 133 -4.24 26.36 42.44
CA VAL A 133 -3.13 26.33 41.47
C VAL A 133 -2.12 27.46 41.72
N ARG A 134 -2.54 28.58 42.34
CA ARG A 134 -1.66 29.70 42.70
C ARG A 134 -0.73 29.42 43.89
N TYR A 135 -0.92 28.31 44.61
CA TYR A 135 -0.22 28.06 45.87
C TYR A 135 1.19 27.50 45.63
N ASP A 136 2.21 28.35 45.61
CA ASP A 136 3.59 28.02 45.24
C ASP A 136 4.44 27.40 46.38
N TYR A 137 4.09 27.60 47.65
CA TYR A 137 4.88 27.11 48.78
C TYR A 137 4.96 25.57 48.88
N LEU A 138 3.93 24.86 48.41
CA LEU A 138 3.86 23.39 48.43
C LEU A 138 3.28 22.88 47.10
N PRO A 139 4.13 22.35 46.19
CA PRO A 139 3.69 21.90 44.86
C PRO A 139 2.55 20.87 44.88
N GLN A 140 2.46 20.04 45.93
CA GLN A 140 1.40 19.03 46.10
C GLN A 140 -0.01 19.63 46.10
N ILE A 141 -0.17 20.87 46.61
CA ILE A 141 -1.46 21.57 46.57
C ILE A 141 -1.81 21.98 45.13
N GLN A 142 -0.83 22.45 44.36
CA GLN A 142 -1.02 22.78 42.93
C GLN A 142 -1.35 21.51 42.14
N GLN A 143 -0.61 20.42 42.36
CA GLN A 143 -0.87 19.12 41.75
C GLN A 143 -2.32 18.68 41.98
N CYS A 144 -2.81 18.78 43.23
CA CYS A 144 -4.17 18.41 43.55
C CYS A 144 -5.19 19.29 42.81
N SER A 145 -4.98 20.61 42.77
CA SER A 145 -5.85 21.53 42.03
C SER A 145 -5.92 21.20 40.53
N ILE A 146 -4.77 20.91 39.90
CA ILE A 146 -4.69 20.55 38.47
C ILE A 146 -5.38 19.19 38.21
N LYS A 147 -5.17 18.19 39.08
CA LYS A 147 -5.87 16.89 38.99
C LYS A 147 -7.38 17.07 39.11
N ILE A 148 -7.85 17.90 40.04
CA ILE A 148 -9.28 18.26 40.18
C ILE A 148 -9.79 18.95 38.91
N MET A 149 -9.03 19.89 38.32
CA MET A 149 -9.39 20.52 37.04
C MET A 149 -9.52 19.48 35.91
N GLY A 150 -8.62 18.50 35.84
CA GLY A 150 -8.66 17.40 34.87
C GLY A 150 -9.93 16.55 35.00
N ILE A 151 -10.31 16.21 36.22
CA ILE A 151 -11.54 15.46 36.51
C ILE A 151 -12.78 16.29 36.22
N LEU A 152 -12.85 17.53 36.69
CA LEU A 152 -14.02 18.40 36.48
C LEU A 152 -14.23 18.71 35.01
N SER A 153 -13.15 18.96 34.26
CA SER A 153 -13.24 19.22 32.82
C SER A 153 -13.70 17.99 32.02
N SER A 154 -13.49 16.77 32.53
CA SER A 154 -13.91 15.54 31.84
C SER A 154 -15.38 15.23 32.07
N ARG A 155 -15.92 15.69 33.21
CA ARG A 155 -17.30 15.44 33.65
C ARG A 155 -18.26 16.58 33.32
N ILE A 156 -17.79 17.83 33.31
CA ILE A 156 -18.62 19.03 33.16
C ILE A 156 -18.43 19.67 31.78
N VAL A 157 -19.35 19.40 30.85
CA VAL A 157 -19.33 19.92 29.46
C VAL A 157 -19.34 21.46 29.39
N GLY A 158 -19.93 22.14 30.39
CA GLY A 158 -20.06 23.61 30.43
C GLY A 158 -19.07 24.34 31.34
N LEU A 159 -17.95 23.70 31.74
CA LEU A 159 -17.07 24.23 32.78
C LEU A 159 -16.52 25.63 32.47
N VAL A 160 -16.11 25.87 31.22
CA VAL A 160 -15.61 27.19 30.78
C VAL A 160 -16.67 28.27 31.00
N GLN A 161 -17.92 28.00 30.64
CA GLN A 161 -19.01 28.97 30.83
C GLN A 161 -19.30 29.22 32.31
N LEU A 162 -19.11 28.24 33.20
CA LEU A 162 -19.23 28.46 34.65
C LEU A 162 -18.12 29.39 35.16
N LEU A 163 -16.88 29.20 34.69
CA LEU A 163 -15.74 30.06 35.05
C LEU A 163 -15.90 31.49 34.52
N LEU A 164 -16.41 31.66 33.30
CA LEU A 164 -16.71 32.98 32.73
C LEU A 164 -17.84 33.68 33.48
N LYS A 165 -18.90 32.96 33.88
CA LYS A 165 -19.98 33.52 34.70
C LYS A 165 -19.52 33.97 36.08
N ALA A 166 -18.47 33.35 36.62
CA ALA A 166 -17.86 33.71 37.88
C ALA A 166 -16.82 34.86 37.76
N ASP A 167 -16.58 35.39 36.55
CA ASP A 167 -15.61 36.45 36.26
C ASP A 167 -14.15 36.12 36.66
N VAL A 168 -13.80 34.83 36.67
CA VAL A 168 -12.45 34.35 37.03
C VAL A 168 -11.62 33.90 35.84
N GLY A 169 -12.18 33.92 34.62
CA GLY A 169 -11.53 33.37 33.42
C GLY A 169 -10.13 33.94 33.18
N LYS A 170 -9.95 35.26 33.32
CA LYS A 170 -8.63 35.90 33.15
C LYS A 170 -7.63 35.46 34.21
N MET A 171 -8.05 35.42 35.48
CA MET A 171 -7.18 35.00 36.59
C MET A 171 -6.73 33.56 36.40
N VAL A 172 -7.64 32.64 36.08
CA VAL A 172 -7.31 31.23 35.84
C VAL A 172 -6.29 31.07 34.70
N ILE A 173 -6.38 31.84 33.62
CA ILE A 173 -5.38 31.82 32.54
C ILE A 173 -4.00 32.25 33.06
N GLU A 174 -3.93 33.36 33.79
CA GLU A 174 -2.68 33.91 34.31
C GLU A 174 -2.08 32.98 35.38
N ASP A 175 -2.90 32.36 36.22
CA ASP A 175 -2.49 31.47 37.30
C ASP A 175 -1.85 30.18 36.78
N TYR A 176 -2.47 29.54 35.77
CA TYR A 176 -1.90 28.36 35.12
C TYR A 176 -0.65 28.70 34.30
N ALA A 177 -0.61 29.88 33.67
CA ALA A 177 0.57 30.34 32.95
C ALA A 177 1.76 30.57 33.91
N ALA A 178 1.53 31.22 35.05
CA ALA A 178 2.54 31.45 36.07
C ALA A 178 3.03 30.14 36.70
N CYS A 179 2.11 29.21 36.97
CA CYS A 179 2.43 27.87 37.46
C CYS A 179 3.37 27.12 36.50
N LEU A 180 3.07 27.17 35.19
CA LEU A 180 3.89 26.55 34.15
C LEU A 180 5.24 27.27 33.98
N GLU A 181 5.27 28.60 33.99
CA GLU A 181 6.49 29.42 33.88
C GLU A 181 7.45 29.12 35.04
N PHE A 182 6.93 29.10 36.27
CA PHE A 182 7.70 28.74 37.46
C PHE A 182 8.31 27.35 37.34
N ARG A 183 7.56 26.36 36.82
CA ARG A 183 8.09 25.01 36.63
C ARG A 183 9.15 24.90 35.53
N PHE A 184 9.06 25.68 34.45
CA PHE A 184 10.12 25.75 33.45
C PHE A 184 11.42 26.38 34.01
N ASP A 185 11.29 27.34 34.94
CA ASP A 185 12.41 27.98 35.62
C ASP A 185 12.98 27.18 36.80
N ASP A 186 12.22 26.24 37.34
CA ASP A 186 12.65 25.38 38.46
C ASP A 186 13.48 24.19 37.94
N PHE A 187 14.72 24.11 38.44
CA PHE A 187 15.79 23.29 37.86
C PHE A 187 15.87 21.88 38.45
N GLN A 188 14.73 21.32 38.83
CA GLN A 188 14.63 19.98 39.42
C GLN A 188 14.37 18.94 38.32
N VAL A 189 15.10 17.83 38.39
CA VAL A 189 14.89 16.68 37.48
C VAL A 189 13.55 16.03 37.83
N ILE A 190 12.74 15.74 36.82
CA ILE A 190 11.46 15.04 36.99
C ILE A 190 11.76 13.57 37.32
N GLU A 191 11.57 13.20 38.59
CA GLU A 191 11.74 11.82 39.08
C GLU A 191 10.45 10.99 38.94
N ASP A 192 9.30 11.59 39.30
CA ASP A 192 7.96 11.03 39.11
C ASP A 192 7.12 11.97 38.25
N THR A 193 6.79 11.49 37.07
CA THR A 193 6.01 12.18 36.05
C THR A 193 4.54 12.37 36.44
N LYS A 194 3.99 11.53 37.33
CA LYS A 194 2.58 11.59 37.78
C LYS A 194 2.30 12.76 38.73
N ASP A 195 3.35 13.29 39.35
CA ASP A 195 3.27 14.36 40.34
C ASP A 195 4.00 15.63 39.88
N ASP A 196 4.48 15.69 38.64
CA ASP A 196 5.04 16.95 38.14
C ASP A 196 3.94 17.93 37.70
N VAL A 197 3.96 19.13 38.29
CA VAL A 197 2.97 20.20 38.03
C VAL A 197 2.95 20.65 36.56
N GLY A 198 4.12 20.71 35.90
CA GLY A 198 4.22 21.11 34.50
C GLY A 198 3.69 20.02 33.56
N VAL A 199 4.04 18.76 33.82
CA VAL A 199 3.53 17.59 33.08
C VAL A 199 2.02 17.49 33.21
N LEU A 200 1.48 17.58 34.44
CA LEU A 200 0.03 17.54 34.69
C LEU A 200 -0.70 18.68 33.96
N THR A 201 -0.11 19.88 33.89
CA THR A 201 -0.68 21.02 33.17
C THR A 201 -0.70 20.77 31.66
N LEU A 202 0.38 20.25 31.08
CA LEU A 202 0.44 19.96 29.65
C LEU A 202 -0.50 18.80 29.27
N GLN A 203 -0.58 17.75 30.09
CA GLN A 203 -1.54 16.65 29.92
C GLN A 203 -2.98 17.14 30.00
N LEU A 204 -3.30 18.00 30.97
CA LEU A 204 -4.62 18.65 31.06
C LEU A 204 -4.99 19.34 29.74
N LEU A 205 -4.05 20.06 29.13
CA LEU A 205 -4.27 20.74 27.85
C LEU A 205 -4.46 19.74 26.69
N VAL A 206 -3.67 18.68 26.62
CA VAL A 206 -3.79 17.65 25.57
C VAL A 206 -5.13 16.91 25.67
N ASP A 207 -5.48 16.44 26.87
CA ASP A 207 -6.69 15.63 27.12
C ASP A 207 -8.01 16.39 26.89
N ASN A 208 -7.95 17.72 26.89
CA ASN A 208 -9.11 18.59 26.70
C ASN A 208 -9.34 19.02 25.24
N ILE A 209 -8.39 18.85 24.31
CA ILE A 209 -8.54 19.29 22.90
C ILE A 209 -9.79 18.69 22.27
N CYS A 210 -9.93 17.36 22.33
CA CYS A 210 -11.02 16.62 21.70
C CYS A 210 -12.38 16.76 22.43
N ARG A 211 -12.44 17.53 23.53
CA ARG A 211 -13.67 17.72 24.30
C ARG A 211 -14.53 18.84 23.70
N PRO A 212 -15.86 18.82 23.94
CA PRO A 212 -16.77 19.81 23.36
C PRO A 212 -16.30 21.25 23.58
N ALA A 213 -16.28 22.05 22.51
CA ALA A 213 -15.84 23.44 22.55
C ALA A 213 -16.94 24.39 23.10
N PRO A 214 -16.57 25.48 23.80
CA PRO A 214 -15.24 25.82 24.30
C PRO A 214 -14.86 24.97 25.52
N ASN A 215 -13.62 24.44 25.53
CA ASN A 215 -13.07 23.60 26.59
C ASN A 215 -11.92 24.32 27.32
N ILE A 216 -11.37 23.67 28.36
CA ILE A 216 -10.31 24.26 29.19
C ILE A 216 -9.06 24.60 28.36
N THR A 217 -8.71 23.81 27.36
CA THR A 217 -7.56 24.08 26.48
C THR A 217 -7.75 25.38 25.71
N HIS A 218 -8.95 25.60 25.15
CA HIS A 218 -9.28 26.87 24.49
C HIS A 218 -9.12 28.06 25.44
N LEU A 219 -9.61 27.94 26.68
CA LEU A 219 -9.50 29.01 27.68
C LEU A 219 -8.03 29.30 28.04
N LEU A 220 -7.27 28.29 28.48
CA LEU A 220 -5.91 28.45 29.01
C LEU A 220 -4.87 28.86 27.95
N LEU A 221 -5.09 28.51 26.68
CA LEU A 221 -4.24 28.93 25.56
C LEU A 221 -4.63 30.30 24.99
N GLY A 222 -5.72 30.91 25.46
CA GLY A 222 -6.14 32.25 25.07
C GLY A 222 -6.95 32.31 23.76
N PHE A 223 -7.68 31.25 23.40
CA PHE A 223 -8.65 31.30 22.30
C PHE A 223 -9.86 32.17 22.66
N ASP A 224 -10.56 32.66 21.64
CA ASP A 224 -11.80 33.42 21.87
C ASP A 224 -12.96 32.49 22.23
N VAL A 225 -13.07 32.19 23.53
CA VAL A 225 -14.12 31.33 24.10
C VAL A 225 -15.52 31.97 24.09
N ASN A 226 -15.64 33.27 23.79
CA ASN A 226 -16.92 33.95 23.63
C ASN A 226 -17.39 33.96 22.16
N GLY A 227 -16.47 33.82 21.22
CA GLY A 227 -16.69 33.79 19.78
C GLY A 227 -16.50 32.41 19.15
N SER A 228 -16.14 32.40 17.86
CA SER A 228 -15.80 31.16 17.15
C SER A 228 -14.32 30.82 17.36
N ILE A 229 -14.06 29.61 17.85
CA ILE A 229 -12.68 29.11 18.05
C ILE A 229 -11.89 29.13 16.74
N GLU A 230 -12.49 28.67 15.64
CA GLU A 230 -11.89 28.62 14.30
C GLU A 230 -11.44 29.99 13.77
N GLN A 231 -12.07 31.07 14.21
CA GLN A 231 -11.78 32.44 13.75
C GLN A 231 -10.89 33.22 14.73
N THR A 232 -10.35 32.54 15.73
CA THR A 232 -9.47 33.16 16.73
C THR A 232 -8.19 33.66 16.08
N VAL A 233 -7.78 34.89 16.41
CA VAL A 233 -6.44 35.41 16.07
C VAL A 233 -5.56 35.37 17.31
N LEU A 234 -4.71 34.34 17.41
CA LEU A 234 -3.82 34.14 18.55
C LEU A 234 -2.70 35.20 18.60
N LYS A 235 -2.47 35.82 19.77
CA LYS A 235 -1.43 36.83 19.98
C LYS A 235 -0.61 36.58 21.27
N PRO A 236 0.15 35.48 21.34
CA PRO A 236 0.85 35.10 22.58
C PRO A 236 1.96 36.09 22.99
N LYS A 237 2.47 36.94 22.08
CA LYS A 237 3.40 38.02 22.46
C LYS A 237 2.76 39.14 23.29
N SER A 238 1.44 39.32 23.20
CA SER A 238 0.70 40.36 23.94
C SER A 238 -0.20 39.84 25.06
N GLN A 239 -0.54 38.55 25.04
CA GLN A 239 -1.42 37.92 26.03
C GLN A 239 -0.63 36.92 26.86
N TYR A 240 -0.56 37.15 28.17
CA TYR A 240 0.02 36.20 29.11
C TYR A 240 -0.92 34.99 29.24
N SER A 241 -0.42 33.81 28.88
CA SER A 241 -1.18 32.56 28.75
C SER A 241 -0.24 31.36 28.71
N CYS A 242 -0.76 30.15 28.90
CA CYS A 242 0.06 28.93 28.78
C CYS A 242 0.71 28.83 27.39
N LEU A 243 0.02 29.26 26.32
CA LEU A 243 0.57 29.25 24.96
C LEU A 243 1.82 30.14 24.84
N LYS A 244 1.81 31.33 25.47
CA LYS A 244 2.98 32.22 25.49
C LYS A 244 4.16 31.53 26.16
N ILE A 245 3.96 30.98 27.34
CA ILE A 245 5.02 30.32 28.13
C ILE A 245 5.62 29.14 27.35
N ILE A 246 4.76 28.34 26.73
CA ILE A 246 5.17 27.20 25.90
C ILE A 246 6.04 27.67 24.72
N LEU A 247 5.56 28.65 23.94
CA LEU A 247 6.30 29.15 22.78
C LEU A 247 7.63 29.81 23.16
N ASP A 248 7.65 30.62 24.23
CA ASP A 248 8.86 31.31 24.69
C ASP A 248 9.92 30.30 25.22
N ASN A 249 9.51 29.21 25.86
CA ASN A 249 10.42 28.16 26.34
C ASN A 249 10.92 27.28 25.19
N LEU A 250 10.05 26.86 24.26
CA LEU A 250 10.47 26.13 23.07
C LEU A 250 11.45 26.97 22.22
N GLU A 251 11.23 28.28 22.12
CA GLU A 251 12.11 29.18 21.38
C GLU A 251 13.53 29.24 21.96
N LYS A 252 13.67 29.20 23.29
CA LYS A 252 14.95 29.31 24.00
C LYS A 252 15.60 27.94 24.27
N ALA A 253 14.83 26.86 24.26
CA ALA A 253 15.24 25.52 24.67
C ALA A 253 16.03 25.54 25.99
N THR A 254 15.49 26.22 27.00
CA THR A 254 16.13 26.42 28.30
C THR A 254 16.36 25.09 29.02
N LYS A 255 17.62 24.75 29.29
CA LYS A 255 18.06 23.57 30.05
C LYS A 255 17.39 22.27 29.56
N PRO A 256 17.71 21.82 28.33
CA PRO A 256 17.04 20.68 27.71
C PRO A 256 17.19 19.39 28.54
N ASP A 257 18.29 19.22 29.27
CA ASP A 257 18.54 18.05 30.11
C ASP A 257 17.52 17.86 31.24
N ILE A 258 16.98 18.96 31.77
CA ILE A 258 16.06 18.96 32.92
C ILE A 258 14.61 18.99 32.41
N ASN A 259 14.33 19.90 31.48
CA ASN A 259 12.97 20.17 30.98
C ASN A 259 12.57 19.33 29.76
N SER A 260 13.36 18.29 29.42
CA SER A 260 13.15 17.47 28.21
C SER A 260 11.71 16.98 28.05
N LEU A 261 11.09 16.49 29.12
CA LEU A 261 9.72 15.99 29.08
C LEU A 261 8.69 17.12 28.87
N LEU A 262 8.93 18.31 29.44
CA LEU A 262 8.07 19.47 29.23
C LEU A 262 8.15 19.98 27.79
N HIS A 263 9.35 19.98 27.19
CA HIS A 263 9.53 20.29 25.77
C HIS A 263 8.82 19.25 24.89
N GLU A 264 8.98 17.96 25.19
CA GLU A 264 8.29 16.86 24.50
C GLU A 264 6.77 17.07 24.48
N PHE A 265 6.13 17.23 25.64
CA PHE A 265 4.68 17.45 25.74
C PHE A 265 4.22 18.77 25.15
N SER A 266 5.09 19.80 25.16
CA SER A 266 4.81 21.06 24.46
C SER A 266 4.74 20.88 22.95
N PHE A 267 5.66 20.11 22.36
CA PHE A 267 5.60 19.76 20.93
C PHE A 267 4.39 18.86 20.61
N GLN A 268 4.05 17.92 21.50
CA GLN A 268 2.83 17.12 21.37
C GLN A 268 1.59 18.01 21.33
N LEU A 269 1.45 18.93 22.29
CA LEU A 269 0.30 19.83 22.36
C LEU A 269 0.16 20.65 21.08
N LEU A 270 1.24 21.26 20.60
CA LEU A 270 1.21 22.03 19.35
C LEU A 270 0.81 21.17 18.15
N TYR A 271 1.25 19.91 18.08
CA TYR A 271 0.84 18.99 17.03
C TYR A 271 -0.66 18.68 17.10
N GLU A 272 -1.17 18.29 18.27
CA GLU A 272 -2.59 17.96 18.44
C GLU A 272 -3.49 19.17 18.15
N LEU A 273 -3.06 20.38 18.49
CA LEU A 273 -3.75 21.61 18.12
C LEU A 273 -3.75 21.88 16.60
N CYS A 274 -2.69 21.50 15.89
CA CYS A 274 -2.66 21.60 14.43
C CYS A 274 -3.53 20.52 13.77
N LEU A 275 -3.77 19.39 14.45
CA LEU A 275 -4.56 18.27 13.95
C LEU A 275 -6.07 18.48 14.17
N ASP A 276 -6.46 19.13 15.27
CA ASP A 276 -7.87 19.38 15.60
C ASP A 276 -8.53 20.37 14.62
N PRO A 277 -9.72 20.07 14.08
CA PRO A 277 -10.38 20.92 13.09
C PRO A 277 -10.69 22.35 13.56
N LEU A 278 -10.95 22.57 14.85
CA LEU A 278 -11.33 23.88 15.38
C LEU A 278 -10.10 24.77 15.62
N THR A 279 -8.99 24.18 16.08
CA THR A 279 -7.78 24.93 16.41
C THR A 279 -6.75 25.00 15.28
N CYS A 280 -6.86 24.13 14.27
CA CYS A 280 -5.90 24.02 13.17
C CYS A 280 -5.62 25.37 12.49
N GLY A 281 -6.67 26.07 12.02
CA GLY A 281 -6.52 27.35 11.30
C GLY A 281 -5.75 28.40 12.10
N PRO A 282 -6.23 28.81 13.29
CA PRO A 282 -5.55 29.80 14.15
C PRO A 282 -4.09 29.45 14.48
N VAL A 283 -3.80 28.17 14.75
CA VAL A 283 -2.47 27.72 15.16
C VAL A 283 -1.53 27.64 13.96
N MET A 284 -1.98 27.10 12.82
CA MET A 284 -1.22 27.09 11.58
C MET A 284 -0.86 28.50 11.12
N ASP A 285 -1.80 29.45 11.18
CA ASP A 285 -1.55 30.86 10.88
C ASP A 285 -0.45 31.44 11.78
N LEU A 286 -0.57 31.24 13.10
CA LEU A 286 0.40 31.71 14.09
C LEU A 286 1.81 31.20 13.78
N LEU A 287 1.96 29.88 13.62
CA LEU A 287 3.25 29.20 13.43
C LEU A 287 3.89 29.51 12.07
N SER A 288 3.09 29.74 11.02
CA SER A 288 3.55 30.12 9.69
C SER A 288 3.96 31.60 9.56
N THR A 289 3.57 32.48 10.48
CA THR A 289 3.93 33.90 10.36
C THR A 289 5.44 34.15 10.45
N LYS A 290 5.93 35.17 9.72
CA LYS A 290 7.34 35.61 9.75
C LYS A 290 7.84 36.00 11.15
N LYS A 291 6.94 36.28 12.10
CA LYS A 291 7.29 36.65 13.48
C LYS A 291 7.73 35.47 14.33
N TYR A 292 7.29 34.27 14.00
CA TYR A 292 7.61 33.04 14.73
C TYR A 292 8.50 32.11 13.91
N GLN A 293 8.24 31.96 12.61
CA GLN A 293 8.99 31.04 11.71
C GLN A 293 9.24 29.67 12.36
N PHE A 294 8.24 29.17 13.10
CA PHE A 294 8.42 28.07 14.04
C PHE A 294 8.89 26.81 13.33
N PHE A 295 8.26 26.50 12.19
CA PHE A 295 8.55 25.32 11.39
C PHE A 295 10.00 25.26 10.90
N SER A 296 10.56 26.34 10.36
CA SER A 296 11.92 26.33 9.81
C SER A 296 13.00 26.39 10.90
N LYS A 297 12.76 27.17 11.96
CA LYS A 297 13.72 27.38 13.06
C LYS A 297 14.07 26.08 13.78
N HIS A 298 13.07 25.27 14.14
CA HIS A 298 13.27 24.06 14.95
C HIS A 298 13.86 22.87 14.19
N VAL A 299 13.75 22.83 12.85
CA VAL A 299 14.42 21.80 12.02
C VAL A 299 15.94 21.89 12.17
N GLY A 300 16.48 23.11 12.19
CA GLY A 300 17.92 23.34 12.31
C GLY A 300 18.49 23.09 13.72
N THR A 301 17.69 23.31 14.77
CA THR A 301 18.17 23.29 16.17
C THR A 301 17.81 22.03 16.95
N ILE A 302 16.67 21.40 16.67
CA ILE A 302 16.20 20.21 17.39
C ILE A 302 16.31 18.97 16.50
N GLY A 303 15.97 19.12 15.21
CA GLY A 303 15.97 18.02 14.24
C GLY A 303 17.31 17.31 14.14
N VAL A 304 18.38 18.05 13.82
CA VAL A 304 19.70 17.45 13.45
C VAL A 304 20.73 17.41 14.58
N THR A 305 20.37 17.84 15.79
CA THR A 305 21.29 17.82 16.94
C THR A 305 21.67 16.37 17.28
N PRO A 306 22.92 16.07 17.65
CA PRO A 306 23.30 14.70 18.01
C PRO A 306 22.56 14.26 19.28
N LEU A 307 22.11 13.01 19.32
CA LEU A 307 21.47 12.46 20.51
C LEU A 307 22.51 12.15 21.61
N PRO A 308 22.14 12.27 22.90
CA PRO A 308 22.98 11.86 24.02
C PRO A 308 23.41 10.39 23.96
N LYS A 309 24.54 10.06 24.58
CA LYS A 309 24.99 8.68 24.72
C LYS A 309 24.02 7.90 25.62
N ARG A 310 23.70 6.66 25.25
CA ARG A 310 22.76 5.79 25.98
C ARG A 310 23.11 5.59 27.45
N ASN A 311 24.39 5.49 27.77
CA ASN A 311 24.85 5.17 29.13
C ASN A 311 24.87 6.40 30.06
N SER A 312 24.73 7.62 29.53
CA SER A 312 24.84 8.85 30.33
C SER A 312 23.50 9.49 30.65
N ASN A 313 22.60 9.61 29.66
CA ASN A 313 21.30 10.27 29.86
C ASN A 313 20.24 9.70 28.91
N GLN A 314 19.71 8.52 29.25
CA GLN A 314 18.74 7.81 28.41
C GLN A 314 17.37 8.48 28.38
N SER A 315 16.92 9.07 29.50
CA SER A 315 15.63 9.79 29.56
C SER A 315 15.62 10.98 28.60
N LEU A 316 16.65 11.83 28.63
CA LEU A 316 16.80 12.92 27.67
C LEU A 316 16.81 12.42 26.22
N ARG A 317 17.53 11.31 25.96
CA ARG A 317 17.58 10.70 24.62
C ARG A 317 16.19 10.28 24.13
N ILE A 318 15.38 9.68 25.00
CA ILE A 318 13.99 9.27 24.70
C ILE A 318 13.14 10.51 24.39
N SER A 319 13.17 11.53 25.25
CA SER A 319 12.39 12.75 25.04
C SER A 319 12.80 13.49 23.76
N MET A 320 14.10 13.63 23.48
CA MET A 320 14.59 14.24 22.24
C MET A 320 14.16 13.49 20.98
N LEU A 321 13.96 12.17 21.04
CA LEU A 321 13.42 11.40 19.92
C LEU A 321 11.93 11.72 19.72
N HIS A 322 11.15 11.81 20.79
CA HIS A 322 9.74 12.19 20.73
C HIS A 322 9.53 13.65 20.29
N GLU A 323 10.33 14.60 20.79
CA GLU A 323 10.31 16.00 20.36
C GLU A 323 10.48 16.11 18.84
N ARG A 324 11.47 15.39 18.27
CA ARG A 324 11.67 15.36 16.82
C ARG A 324 10.51 14.70 16.10
N ALA A 325 9.94 13.62 16.65
CA ALA A 325 8.80 12.96 16.06
C ALA A 325 7.61 13.92 15.89
N TRP A 326 7.25 14.62 16.98
CA TRP A 326 6.17 15.61 16.98
C TRP A 326 6.45 16.78 16.03
N LEU A 327 7.68 17.30 16.03
CA LEU A 327 8.11 18.32 15.08
C LEU A 327 7.92 17.84 13.63
N LEU A 328 8.43 16.66 13.26
CA LEU A 328 8.33 16.14 11.90
C LEU A 328 6.89 15.89 11.47
N LYS A 329 6.04 15.39 12.38
CA LYS A 329 4.60 15.24 12.13
C LYS A 329 3.91 16.58 11.89
N MET A 330 4.25 17.62 12.66
CA MET A 330 3.73 18.98 12.43
C MET A 330 4.17 19.52 11.06
N LEU A 331 5.44 19.32 10.69
CA LEU A 331 5.94 19.76 9.38
C LEU A 331 5.24 19.02 8.24
N ALA A 332 5.00 17.71 8.39
CA ALA A 332 4.26 16.92 7.42
C ALA A 332 2.81 17.41 7.29
N LEU A 333 2.15 17.71 8.41
CA LEU A 333 0.79 18.26 8.42
C LEU A 333 0.72 19.64 7.75
N ALA A 334 1.68 20.51 8.04
CA ALA A 334 1.82 21.81 7.42
C ALA A 334 1.98 21.69 5.90
N LEU A 335 2.83 20.78 5.41
CA LEU A 335 2.96 20.52 3.98
C LEU A 335 1.68 19.92 3.37
N HIS A 336 0.92 19.13 4.12
CA HIS A 336 -0.29 18.47 3.62
C HIS A 336 -1.48 19.43 3.44
N ILE A 337 -1.76 20.25 4.46
CA ILE A 337 -2.97 21.09 4.56
C ILE A 337 -2.79 22.42 3.83
N SER A 338 -1.58 22.98 3.83
CA SER A 338 -1.31 24.32 3.29
C SER A 338 -1.76 24.49 1.83
N ASP A 339 -2.58 25.50 1.58
CA ASP A 339 -2.86 25.96 0.22
C ASP A 339 -1.72 26.85 -0.31
N ILE A 340 -1.12 26.44 -1.42
CA ILE A 340 -0.02 27.13 -2.09
C ILE A 340 -0.46 28.49 -2.66
N SER A 341 -1.77 28.70 -2.85
CA SER A 341 -2.32 29.99 -3.29
C SER A 341 -2.04 31.12 -2.29
N SER A 342 -1.98 30.80 -0.98
CA SER A 342 -1.64 31.75 0.08
C SER A 342 -0.14 32.01 0.12
N SER A 343 0.26 33.29 0.08
CA SER A 343 1.68 33.66 0.13
C SER A 343 2.37 33.22 1.42
N VAL A 344 1.67 33.27 2.56
CA VAL A 344 2.22 32.93 3.88
C VAL A 344 2.51 31.43 3.96
N TYR A 345 1.54 30.59 3.58
CA TYR A 345 1.71 29.14 3.62
C TYR A 345 2.69 28.64 2.56
N ARG A 346 2.71 29.28 1.38
CA ARG A 346 3.71 28.98 0.35
C ARG A 346 5.12 29.24 0.86
N GLU A 347 5.38 30.39 1.47
CA GLU A 347 6.68 30.71 2.06
C GLU A 347 7.06 29.71 3.17
N ALA A 348 6.12 29.35 4.04
CA ALA A 348 6.34 28.35 5.09
C ALA A 348 6.68 26.96 4.50
N CYS A 349 5.92 26.49 3.51
CA CYS A 349 6.19 25.22 2.81
C CYS A 349 7.58 25.21 2.18
N MET A 350 7.96 26.28 1.48
CA MET A 350 9.28 26.42 0.88
C MET A 350 10.40 26.38 1.93
N ALA A 351 10.20 27.06 3.07
CA ALA A 351 11.16 27.04 4.16
C ALA A 351 11.30 25.63 4.77
N ILE A 352 10.19 24.90 4.97
CA ILE A 352 10.21 23.51 5.45
C ILE A 352 11.02 22.63 4.49
N LEU A 353 10.73 22.69 3.19
CA LEU A 353 11.41 21.88 2.18
C LEU A 353 12.90 22.22 2.10
N TYR A 354 13.24 23.50 2.07
CA TYR A 354 14.63 23.96 2.04
C TYR A 354 15.43 23.49 3.26
N HIS A 355 14.90 23.67 4.47
CA HIS A 355 15.63 23.31 5.69
C HIS A 355 15.67 21.81 5.95
N THR A 356 14.72 21.02 5.40
CA THR A 356 14.66 19.56 5.60
C THR A 356 15.41 18.81 4.49
N PHE A 357 15.25 19.21 3.22
CA PHE A 357 15.76 18.49 2.06
C PHE A 357 16.98 19.15 1.38
N GLY A 358 17.28 20.41 1.70
CA GLY A 358 18.45 21.12 1.14
C GLY A 358 18.32 21.56 -0.33
N GLN A 359 17.23 21.21 -1.00
CA GLN A 359 16.95 21.50 -2.40
C GLN A 359 15.58 22.17 -2.56
N CYS A 360 15.50 23.28 -3.30
CA CYS A 360 14.24 23.94 -3.63
C CYS A 360 14.41 24.84 -4.86
N ALA A 361 13.44 24.78 -5.79
CA ALA A 361 13.50 25.46 -7.08
C ALA A 361 13.92 26.94 -6.98
N GLU A 362 15.00 27.32 -7.68
CA GLU A 362 15.56 28.68 -7.74
C GLU A 362 14.52 29.75 -8.05
N ASN A 363 13.53 29.45 -8.89
CA ASN A 363 12.44 30.35 -9.29
C ASN A 363 11.52 30.81 -8.14
N PHE A 364 11.61 30.17 -6.96
CA PHE A 364 10.75 30.46 -5.80
C PHE A 364 11.53 30.89 -4.56
N GLN A 365 12.84 31.13 -4.67
CA GLN A 365 13.66 31.63 -3.57
C GLN A 365 13.36 33.12 -3.32
N SER A 366 12.63 33.41 -2.24
CA SER A 366 12.53 34.79 -1.73
C SER A 366 13.88 35.23 -1.15
N THR A 367 14.36 36.42 -1.55
CA THR A 367 15.59 37.07 -1.07
C THR A 367 15.71 37.16 0.47
N SER A 368 14.61 37.03 1.21
CA SER A 368 14.60 37.01 2.67
C SER A 368 15.12 35.72 3.32
N LEU A 369 15.21 34.59 2.61
CA LEU A 369 15.75 33.34 3.16
C LEU A 369 17.29 33.37 3.31
N ILE A 370 17.95 34.32 2.64
CA ILE A 370 19.41 34.48 2.63
C ILE A 370 19.89 35.27 3.88
N HIS A 371 19.02 36.10 4.49
CA HIS A 371 19.43 37.00 5.58
C HIS A 371 19.48 36.37 6.99
N SER A 372 19.13 35.09 7.16
CA SER A 372 19.37 34.38 8.44
C SER A 372 20.79 33.82 8.56
N HIS A 373 21.68 34.11 7.60
CA HIS A 373 23.08 33.63 7.61
C HIS A 373 24.05 34.43 8.51
N ASP A 374 23.66 35.58 9.07
CA ASP A 374 24.65 36.55 9.58
C ASP A 374 24.86 36.58 11.12
N ALA A 375 24.35 35.63 11.91
CA ALA A 375 24.45 35.74 13.37
C ALA A 375 25.42 34.79 14.10
N LEU A 376 26.05 33.78 13.46
CA LEU A 376 27.01 32.90 14.15
C LEU A 376 28.25 32.57 13.29
N THR A 377 29.24 33.46 13.37
CA THR A 377 30.70 33.26 13.31
C THR A 377 31.32 32.22 12.36
N SER A 378 32.03 32.76 11.37
CA SER A 378 33.32 32.33 10.79
C SER A 378 34.05 31.12 11.42
N ILE A 379 34.36 30.12 10.60
CA ILE A 379 35.71 29.57 10.27
C ILE A 379 35.53 28.23 9.53
N SER A 380 36.11 28.17 8.31
CA SER A 380 36.51 27.01 7.47
C SER A 380 35.48 25.93 7.07
N ASP A 381 35.48 25.65 5.76
CA ASP A 381 34.97 24.45 5.07
C ASP A 381 33.48 24.13 5.23
N VAL A 382 32.64 24.74 4.36
CA VAL A 382 31.26 24.31 4.15
C VAL A 382 31.27 22.94 3.48
N PRO A 383 30.87 21.84 4.16
CA PRO A 383 30.63 20.58 3.46
C PRO A 383 29.38 20.78 2.59
N ALA A 384 29.36 20.17 1.41
CA ALA A 384 28.24 20.18 0.47
C ALA A 384 26.88 20.12 1.20
N LYS A 385 25.89 20.94 0.76
CA LYS A 385 24.51 20.99 1.27
C LYS A 385 23.96 19.57 1.51
N ARG A 386 24.13 19.04 2.73
CA ARG A 386 23.73 17.67 3.06
C ARG A 386 22.22 17.66 3.29
N ASN A 387 21.57 16.65 2.73
CA ASN A 387 20.14 16.45 2.82
C ASN A 387 19.77 16.06 4.27
N LYS A 388 19.33 17.03 5.09
CA LYS A 388 19.09 16.83 6.53
C LYS A 388 18.08 15.73 6.82
N VAL A 389 17.17 15.44 5.88
CA VAL A 389 16.22 14.33 6.00
C VAL A 389 16.94 12.99 6.13
N LEU A 390 18.10 12.82 5.49
CA LEU A 390 18.90 11.61 5.60
C LEU A 390 19.64 11.58 6.95
N ASP A 391 20.16 12.72 7.40
CA ASP A 391 20.80 12.85 8.71
C ASP A 391 19.82 12.51 9.85
N LEU A 392 18.55 12.91 9.73
CA LEU A 392 17.49 12.56 10.68
C LEU A 392 17.27 11.03 10.78
N LEU A 393 17.46 10.29 9.68
CA LEU A 393 17.39 8.84 9.68
C LEU A 393 18.66 8.21 10.30
N GLU A 394 19.84 8.75 9.98
CA GLU A 394 21.13 8.27 10.52
C GLU A 394 21.23 8.38 12.05
N VAL A 395 20.53 9.34 12.65
CA VAL A 395 20.44 9.50 14.12
C VAL A 395 19.87 8.26 14.81
N LEU A 396 19.05 7.45 14.12
CA LEU A 396 18.48 6.22 14.66
C LEU A 396 19.55 5.12 14.77
N GLN A 397 20.08 4.96 15.98
CA GLN A 397 20.93 3.83 16.33
C GLN A 397 20.04 2.67 16.76
N PHE A 398 19.82 1.70 15.87
CA PHE A 398 18.92 0.58 16.14
C PHE A 398 19.45 -0.41 17.20
N ARG A 399 20.78 -0.49 17.41
CA ARG A 399 21.44 -1.52 18.24
C ARG A 399 20.81 -1.73 19.62
N CYS A 400 20.27 -2.90 19.91
CA CYS A 400 19.71 -3.18 21.24
C CYS A 400 20.83 -3.62 22.21
N PRO A 401 20.87 -3.18 23.49
CA PRO A 401 21.59 -3.91 24.52
C PRO A 401 20.93 -5.30 24.69
N ASP A 402 21.70 -6.38 24.83
CA ASP A 402 21.15 -7.75 24.99
C ASP A 402 20.04 -7.80 26.06
N THR A 403 18.78 -7.92 25.64
CA THR A 403 17.58 -8.05 26.51
C THR A 403 17.14 -9.50 26.71
N SER A 404 17.88 -10.48 26.14
CA SER A 404 17.58 -11.90 26.30
C SER A 404 17.45 -12.25 27.78
N THR A 405 16.31 -12.80 28.19
CA THR A 405 16.06 -13.23 29.57
C THR A 405 16.94 -14.44 29.85
N LYS A 406 18.15 -14.21 30.36
CA LYS A 406 19.01 -15.29 30.85
C LYS A 406 18.57 -15.58 32.28
N TYR A 407 17.72 -16.59 32.45
CA TYR A 407 17.32 -17.04 33.77
C TYR A 407 18.55 -17.55 34.54
N PRO A 408 18.74 -17.12 35.80
CA PRO A 408 19.75 -17.73 36.68
C PRO A 408 19.54 -19.25 36.75
N GLN A 409 20.64 -20.02 36.74
CA GLN A 409 20.63 -21.49 36.71
C GLN A 409 19.75 -22.13 37.82
N LEU A 410 19.66 -21.45 38.98
CA LEU A 410 18.83 -21.88 40.11
C LEU A 410 17.32 -21.87 39.78
N LEU A 411 16.85 -20.90 38.99
CA LEU A 411 15.44 -20.83 38.57
C LEU A 411 15.12 -21.94 37.56
N SER A 412 16.07 -22.24 36.66
CA SER A 412 15.96 -23.33 35.70
C SER A 412 15.91 -24.69 36.41
N SER A 413 16.72 -24.91 37.46
CA SER A 413 16.68 -26.15 38.23
C SER A 413 15.39 -26.37 39.03
N LEU A 414 14.67 -25.29 39.35
CA LEU A 414 13.43 -25.33 40.15
C LEU A 414 12.14 -25.28 39.28
N GLY A 415 12.25 -25.16 37.95
CA GLY A 415 11.10 -25.12 37.04
C GLY A 415 10.20 -23.87 37.17
N ILE A 416 10.70 -22.80 37.79
CA ILE A 416 9.94 -21.57 38.12
C ILE A 416 9.74 -20.68 36.88
N GLU A 417 10.51 -20.90 35.82
CA GLU A 417 10.45 -20.14 34.56
C GLU A 417 9.03 -20.09 33.99
N SER A 418 8.32 -21.21 34.00
CA SER A 418 6.93 -21.31 33.52
C SER A 418 5.95 -20.41 34.28
N LYS A 419 6.08 -20.31 35.62
CA LYS A 419 5.27 -19.42 36.46
C LYS A 419 5.60 -17.94 36.21
N ILE A 420 6.87 -17.60 36.00
CA ILE A 420 7.28 -16.23 35.68
C ILE A 420 6.77 -15.83 34.29
N GLU A 421 6.85 -16.73 33.31
CA GLU A 421 6.28 -16.52 31.98
C GLU A 421 4.76 -16.35 32.02
N GLU A 422 4.05 -17.08 32.89
CA GLU A 422 2.60 -16.91 33.10
C GLU A 422 2.26 -15.51 33.64
N ILE A 423 3.02 -15.00 34.62
CA ILE A 423 2.88 -13.64 35.15
C ILE A 423 3.07 -12.60 34.03
N LEU A 424 4.13 -12.76 33.21
CA LEU A 424 4.43 -11.83 32.12
C LEU A 424 3.49 -12.00 30.91
N ARG A 425 2.86 -13.17 30.73
CA ARG A 425 1.83 -13.37 29.70
C ARG A 425 0.51 -12.72 30.06
N ASN A 426 0.20 -12.52 31.34
CA ASN A 426 -1.00 -11.83 31.78
C ASN A 426 -0.94 -10.35 31.37
N SER A 427 -1.77 -9.95 30.41
CA SER A 427 -1.80 -8.59 29.87
C SER A 427 -2.53 -7.56 30.74
N ALA A 428 -3.09 -7.96 31.88
CA ALA A 428 -3.82 -7.07 32.78
C ALA A 428 -2.89 -6.01 33.40
N THR A 429 -3.45 -4.83 33.68
CA THR A 429 -2.78 -3.79 34.46
C THR A 429 -2.69 -4.18 35.94
N PHE A 430 -1.82 -3.56 36.71
CA PHE A 430 -1.69 -3.84 38.15
C PHE A 430 -3.01 -3.57 38.91
N GLU A 431 -3.77 -2.55 38.52
CA GLU A 431 -5.13 -2.27 39.03
C GLU A 431 -6.09 -3.45 38.81
N ASN A 432 -5.90 -4.18 37.71
CA ASN A 432 -6.68 -5.37 37.35
C ASN A 432 -5.95 -6.69 37.74
N GLY A 433 -5.03 -6.63 38.70
CA GLY A 433 -4.34 -7.79 39.27
C GLY A 433 -3.15 -8.35 38.48
N GLY A 434 -2.75 -7.68 37.39
CA GLY A 434 -1.55 -7.98 36.60
C GLY A 434 -0.28 -7.29 37.09
N VAL A 435 0.71 -7.11 36.22
CA VAL A 435 2.01 -6.48 36.54
C VAL A 435 2.36 -5.32 35.60
N TYR A 436 1.44 -4.92 34.72
CA TYR A 436 1.69 -3.87 33.72
C TYR A 436 1.05 -2.54 34.13
N TYR A 437 1.63 -1.43 33.65
CA TYR A 437 1.00 -0.11 33.63
C TYR A 437 1.27 0.58 32.30
N TYR A 438 0.53 1.65 32.01
CA TYR A 438 0.78 2.52 30.86
C TYR A 438 1.50 3.78 31.33
N SER A 439 2.62 4.11 30.68
CA SER A 439 3.32 5.38 30.91
C SER A 439 2.50 6.57 30.39
N GLU A 440 2.96 7.80 30.67
CA GLU A 440 2.37 9.04 30.15
C GLU A 440 2.44 9.11 28.61
N ARG A 441 3.35 8.34 28.02
CA ARG A 441 3.53 8.18 26.57
C ARG A 441 2.62 7.10 25.97
N GLY A 442 1.90 6.36 26.81
CA GLY A 442 1.07 5.22 26.42
C GLY A 442 1.85 3.91 26.23
N ASP A 443 3.11 3.83 26.69
CA ASP A 443 3.91 2.62 26.61
C ASP A 443 3.51 1.63 27.71
N ARG A 444 3.29 0.36 27.34
CA ARG A 444 2.99 -0.70 28.30
C ARG A 444 4.27 -1.22 28.94
N LEU A 445 4.50 -0.85 30.20
CA LEU A 445 5.71 -1.17 30.96
C LEU A 445 5.42 -2.09 32.14
N ILE A 446 6.43 -2.83 32.61
CA ILE A 446 6.33 -3.68 33.80
C ILE A 446 6.42 -2.78 35.04
N ASP A 447 5.42 -2.81 35.89
CA ASP A 447 5.49 -2.18 37.21
C ASP A 447 6.44 -2.99 38.10
N LEU A 448 7.52 -2.35 38.56
CA LEU A 448 8.58 -3.05 39.29
C LEU A 448 8.12 -3.49 40.68
N ASP A 449 7.21 -2.75 41.31
CA ASP A 449 6.70 -3.07 42.64
C ASP A 449 5.67 -4.19 42.56
N ALA A 450 4.70 -4.12 41.65
CA ALA A 450 3.74 -5.19 41.41
C ALA A 450 4.46 -6.49 40.97
N PHE A 451 5.47 -6.38 40.10
CA PHE A 451 6.27 -7.54 39.70
C PHE A 451 7.08 -8.12 40.86
N ARG A 452 7.69 -7.27 41.70
CA ARG A 452 8.38 -7.69 42.92
C ARG A 452 7.45 -8.43 43.86
N GLU A 453 6.23 -7.93 44.08
CA GLU A 453 5.25 -8.58 44.96
C GLU A 453 4.87 -9.98 44.47
N LYS A 454 4.61 -10.15 43.17
CA LYS A 454 4.32 -11.46 42.57
C LYS A 454 5.51 -12.41 42.68
N LEU A 455 6.74 -11.93 42.47
CA LEU A 455 7.96 -12.73 42.64
C LEU A 455 8.19 -13.13 44.11
N LEU A 456 7.85 -12.25 45.06
CA LEU A 456 7.93 -12.54 46.49
C LEU A 456 6.88 -13.57 46.91
N GLN A 457 5.67 -13.54 46.36
CA GLN A 457 4.65 -14.56 46.59
C GLN A 457 5.14 -15.95 46.15
N ILE A 458 5.69 -16.06 44.94
CA ILE A 458 6.32 -17.30 44.46
C ILE A 458 7.44 -17.75 45.40
N SER A 459 8.27 -16.80 45.87
CA SER A 459 9.36 -17.11 46.79
C SER A 459 8.87 -17.61 48.15
N GLN A 460 7.76 -17.07 48.65
CA GLN A 460 7.14 -17.49 49.92
C GLN A 460 6.54 -18.90 49.84
N GLU A 461 5.90 -19.26 48.72
CA GLU A 461 5.40 -20.63 48.48
C GLU A 461 6.54 -21.66 48.55
N LEU A 462 7.69 -21.31 47.96
CA LEU A 462 8.85 -22.20 47.83
C LEU A 462 9.76 -22.23 49.07
N ASN A 463 9.68 -21.22 49.95
CA ASN A 463 10.53 -21.12 51.14
C ASN A 463 10.43 -22.33 52.09
N SER A 464 9.32 -23.07 52.05
CA SER A 464 9.11 -24.29 52.84
C SER A 464 9.91 -25.50 52.33
N GLN A 465 10.40 -25.46 51.08
CA GLN A 465 11.01 -26.60 50.38
C GLN A 465 12.53 -26.43 50.13
N LEU A 466 13.10 -25.26 50.44
CA LEU A 466 14.47 -24.88 50.07
C LEU A 466 15.42 -24.84 51.28
N THR A 467 16.69 -25.17 51.05
CA THR A 467 17.79 -25.00 52.01
C THR A 467 18.21 -23.53 52.15
N GLU A 468 18.83 -23.14 53.27
CA GLU A 468 19.29 -21.75 53.49
C GLU A 468 20.16 -21.15 52.35
N PRO A 469 21.13 -21.85 51.72
CA PRO A 469 21.86 -21.31 50.57
C PRO A 469 20.97 -21.12 49.34
N GLU A 470 19.99 -21.99 49.11
CA GLU A 470 19.02 -21.85 48.01
C GLU A 470 18.07 -20.67 48.23
N LYS A 471 17.67 -20.39 49.47
CA LYS A 471 16.89 -19.19 49.83
C LYS A 471 17.66 -17.90 49.54
N ALA A 472 18.96 -17.87 49.82
CA ALA A 472 19.82 -16.73 49.49
C ALA A 472 19.96 -16.55 47.97
N GLY A 473 20.19 -17.65 47.24
CA GLY A 473 20.25 -17.63 45.77
C GLY A 473 18.94 -17.23 45.09
N LEU A 474 17.78 -17.57 45.68
CA LEU A 474 16.48 -17.16 45.18
C LEU A 474 16.27 -15.64 45.32
N LYS A 475 16.68 -15.03 46.45
CA LYS A 475 16.64 -13.57 46.63
C LYS A 475 17.52 -12.85 45.61
N GLU A 476 18.72 -13.38 45.34
CA GLU A 476 19.61 -12.85 44.30
C GLU A 476 18.99 -12.99 42.90
N SER A 477 18.31 -14.10 42.64
CA SER A 477 17.59 -14.35 41.37
C SER A 477 16.43 -13.37 41.17
N VAL A 478 15.65 -13.07 42.21
CA VAL A 478 14.60 -12.04 42.18
C VAL A 478 15.20 -10.66 41.89
N HIS A 479 16.32 -10.30 42.52
CA HIS A 479 17.01 -9.05 42.21
C HIS A 479 17.50 -8.99 40.75
N HIS A 480 18.01 -10.11 40.22
CA HIS A 480 18.42 -10.20 38.83
C HIS A 480 17.24 -9.99 37.86
N LEU A 481 16.07 -10.57 38.16
CA LEU A 481 14.85 -10.39 37.37
C LEU A 481 14.31 -8.97 37.43
N LEU A 482 14.33 -8.31 38.59
CA LEU A 482 13.93 -6.90 38.71
C LEU A 482 14.87 -5.98 37.92
N LYS A 483 16.18 -6.25 37.97
CA LYS A 483 17.17 -5.54 37.17
C LYS A 483 16.98 -5.77 35.67
N TRP A 484 16.61 -6.98 35.27
CA TRP A 484 16.21 -7.28 33.90
C TRP A 484 14.95 -6.50 33.50
N ALA A 485 13.89 -6.51 34.33
CA ALA A 485 12.63 -5.82 34.05
C ALA A 485 12.84 -4.30 33.90
N TRP A 486 13.68 -3.70 34.75
CA TRP A 486 14.06 -2.29 34.63
C TRP A 486 14.78 -2.00 33.30
N ARG A 487 15.77 -2.82 32.92
CA ARG A 487 16.48 -2.68 31.63
C ARG A 487 15.54 -2.91 30.45
N TYR A 488 14.62 -3.85 30.57
CA TYR A 488 13.62 -4.16 29.56
C TYR A 488 12.69 -2.97 29.33
N ASN A 489 12.15 -2.37 30.38
CA ASN A 489 11.34 -1.14 30.28
C ASN A 489 12.12 -0.01 29.61
N LYS A 490 13.35 0.27 30.06
CA LYS A 490 14.18 1.33 29.47
C LYS A 490 14.46 1.12 27.99
N ASN A 491 14.67 -0.13 27.58
CA ASN A 491 14.85 -0.47 26.17
C ASN A 491 13.55 -0.34 25.37
N LEU A 492 12.41 -0.76 25.93
CA LEU A 492 11.09 -0.60 25.29
C LEU A 492 10.76 0.88 25.06
N GLU A 493 10.97 1.74 26.05
CA GLU A 493 10.75 3.19 25.92
C GLU A 493 11.61 3.79 24.79
N GLU A 494 12.92 3.45 24.73
CA GLU A 494 13.78 3.93 23.65
C GLU A 494 13.35 3.38 22.28
N GLN A 495 12.93 2.12 22.18
CA GLN A 495 12.42 1.54 20.93
C GLN A 495 11.10 2.19 20.49
N ALA A 496 10.20 2.50 21.42
CA ALA A 496 8.97 3.23 21.16
C ALA A 496 9.27 4.64 20.64
N ALA A 497 10.21 5.35 21.27
CA ALA A 497 10.66 6.67 20.83
C ALA A 497 11.31 6.66 19.44
N GLN A 498 12.16 5.66 19.17
CA GLN A 498 12.74 5.46 17.84
C GLN A 498 11.67 5.18 16.78
N LEU A 499 10.67 4.35 17.09
CA LEU A 499 9.57 4.06 16.18
C LEU A 499 8.71 5.30 15.93
N HIS A 500 8.46 6.10 16.97
CA HIS A 500 7.71 7.34 16.86
C HIS A 500 8.46 8.36 15.98
N MET A 501 9.75 8.56 16.23
CA MET A 501 10.63 9.40 15.41
C MET A 501 10.64 8.96 13.94
N LEU A 502 10.82 7.66 13.70
CA LEU A 502 10.79 7.07 12.36
C LEU A 502 9.43 7.25 11.66
N THR A 503 8.33 7.20 12.41
CA THR A 503 6.99 7.46 11.89
C THR A 503 6.85 8.93 11.46
N GLY A 504 7.34 9.88 12.26
CA GLY A 504 7.39 11.29 11.89
C GLY A 504 8.26 11.52 10.64
N TRP A 505 9.42 10.86 10.56
CA TRP A 505 10.30 10.89 9.39
C TRP A 505 9.63 10.34 8.13
N SER A 506 8.93 9.21 8.22
CA SER A 506 8.18 8.63 7.10
C SER A 506 7.09 9.58 6.62
N GLN A 507 6.33 10.20 7.53
CA GLN A 507 5.27 11.14 7.15
C GLN A 507 5.80 12.37 6.41
N ILE A 508 6.89 13.00 6.87
CA ILE A 508 7.44 14.18 6.19
C ILE A 508 7.95 13.82 4.79
N VAL A 509 8.60 12.66 4.63
CA VAL A 509 9.07 12.18 3.32
C VAL A 509 7.90 11.89 2.40
N GLU A 510 6.93 11.09 2.85
CA GLU A 510 5.78 10.67 2.03
C GLU A 510 4.91 11.86 1.63
N VAL A 511 4.65 12.81 2.52
CA VAL A 511 3.88 14.02 2.18
C VAL A 511 4.66 14.91 1.21
N ALA A 512 5.95 15.16 1.46
CA ALA A 512 6.77 15.98 0.55
C ALA A 512 6.82 15.38 -0.86
N VAL A 513 7.09 14.09 -0.96
CA VAL A 513 7.20 13.34 -2.23
C VAL A 513 5.83 13.18 -2.92
N SER A 514 4.74 12.99 -2.19
CA SER A 514 3.41 12.79 -2.81
C SER A 514 2.69 14.09 -3.19
N ARG A 515 2.84 15.16 -2.39
CA ARG A 515 2.06 16.41 -2.52
C ARG A 515 2.86 17.62 -3.01
N ARG A 516 4.19 17.60 -2.86
CA ARG A 516 5.07 18.77 -3.09
C ARG A 516 6.25 18.49 -4.02
N MET A 517 6.21 17.37 -4.74
CA MET A 517 7.29 16.94 -5.64
C MET A 517 7.70 18.00 -6.67
N SER A 518 6.74 18.77 -7.18
CA SER A 518 6.97 19.83 -8.17
C SER A 518 7.84 20.99 -7.69
N LEU A 519 8.12 21.07 -6.38
CA LEU A 519 8.95 22.13 -5.78
C LEU A 519 10.44 21.74 -5.68
N PHE A 520 10.80 20.50 -5.99
CA PHE A 520 12.18 20.02 -6.03
C PHE A 520 12.79 20.13 -7.44
N GLU A 521 14.10 20.30 -7.52
CA GLU A 521 14.83 20.45 -8.78
C GLU A 521 15.28 19.09 -9.35
N ASP A 522 15.99 18.26 -8.56
CA ASP A 522 16.43 16.92 -8.97
C ASP A 522 15.69 15.81 -8.21
N CYS A 523 14.42 15.61 -8.58
CA CYS A 523 13.54 14.62 -7.95
C CYS A 523 14.12 13.20 -8.03
N SER A 524 14.66 12.79 -9.17
CA SER A 524 15.20 11.44 -9.39
C SER A 524 16.32 11.07 -8.42
N GLN A 525 17.27 11.99 -8.20
CA GLN A 525 18.38 11.79 -7.28
C GLN A 525 17.89 11.75 -5.83
N LEU A 526 16.99 12.66 -5.45
CA LEU A 526 16.39 12.67 -4.11
C LEU A 526 15.63 11.38 -3.81
N LEU A 527 14.81 10.90 -4.76
CA LEU A 527 14.05 9.66 -4.63
C LEU A 527 14.98 8.45 -4.49
N PHE A 528 16.08 8.41 -5.26
CA PHE A 528 17.10 7.38 -5.13
C PHE A 528 17.78 7.40 -3.75
N GLU A 529 18.20 8.56 -3.25
CA GLU A 529 18.84 8.68 -1.93
C GLU A 529 17.92 8.23 -0.79
N LEU A 530 16.63 8.61 -0.85
CA LEU A 530 15.61 8.17 0.11
C LEU A 530 15.34 6.67 0.03
N LEU A 531 15.28 6.10 -1.18
CA LEU A 531 15.16 4.66 -1.40
C LEU A 531 16.37 3.91 -0.82
N ASP A 532 17.58 4.37 -1.14
CA ASP A 532 18.81 3.73 -0.70
C ASP A 532 18.92 3.74 0.83
N ALA A 533 18.68 4.90 1.45
CA ALA A 533 18.74 5.07 2.91
C ALA A 533 17.66 4.25 3.63
N SER A 534 16.42 4.24 3.12
CA SER A 534 15.32 3.45 3.72
C SER A 534 15.57 1.94 3.64
N LEU A 535 16.11 1.45 2.53
CA LEU A 535 16.47 0.05 2.36
C LEU A 535 17.67 -0.34 3.24
N ASN A 536 18.71 0.50 3.32
CA ASN A 536 19.85 0.28 4.21
C ASN A 536 19.37 0.12 5.67
N ALA A 537 18.51 1.03 6.14
CA ALA A 537 17.94 0.98 7.47
C ALA A 537 17.06 -0.26 7.69
N THR A 538 16.33 -0.71 6.66
CA THR A 538 15.48 -1.92 6.73
C THR A 538 16.32 -3.20 6.89
N THR A 539 17.48 -3.25 6.25
CA THR A 539 18.42 -4.39 6.33
C THR A 539 19.28 -4.41 7.59
N SER A 540 19.21 -3.36 8.42
CA SER A 540 19.95 -3.30 9.69
C SER A 540 19.51 -4.44 10.63
N PRO A 541 20.44 -5.14 11.30
CA PRO A 541 20.13 -6.29 12.15
C PRO A 541 19.22 -5.93 13.33
N ASP A 542 19.27 -4.68 13.76
CA ASP A 542 18.55 -4.21 14.94
C ASP A 542 17.22 -3.50 14.60
N CYS A 543 16.87 -3.43 13.31
CA CYS A 543 15.61 -2.83 12.87
C CYS A 543 14.44 -3.77 13.18
N SER A 544 13.53 -3.36 14.07
CA SER A 544 12.35 -4.17 14.42
C SER A 544 11.42 -4.39 13.21
N VAL A 545 10.54 -5.40 13.26
CA VAL A 545 9.51 -5.63 12.22
C VAL A 545 8.62 -4.41 12.01
N LYS A 546 8.27 -3.68 13.07
CA LYS A 546 7.44 -2.47 12.98
C LYS A 546 8.18 -1.31 12.28
N MET A 547 9.46 -1.13 12.57
CA MET A 547 10.28 -0.09 11.92
C MET A 547 10.54 -0.41 10.44
N ALA A 548 10.87 -1.66 10.12
CA ALA A 548 11.04 -2.12 8.74
C ALA A 548 9.77 -1.92 7.90
N TYR A 549 8.59 -2.09 8.51
CA TYR A 549 7.31 -1.81 7.85
C TYR A 549 7.17 -0.33 7.45
N VAL A 550 7.50 0.60 8.35
CA VAL A 550 7.46 2.04 8.09
C VAL A 550 8.46 2.41 6.99
N LEU A 551 9.69 1.92 7.06
CA LEU A 551 10.73 2.17 6.06
C LEU A 551 10.34 1.64 4.67
N THR A 552 9.79 0.42 4.61
CA THR A 552 9.33 -0.18 3.34
C THR A 552 8.18 0.62 2.73
N ASN A 553 7.33 1.26 3.54
CA ASN A 553 6.27 2.14 3.04
C ASN A 553 6.82 3.40 2.36
N VAL A 554 7.86 4.00 2.94
CA VAL A 554 8.59 5.11 2.29
C VAL A 554 9.22 4.63 0.98
N SER A 555 9.88 3.47 0.98
CA SER A 555 10.47 2.91 -0.24
C SER A 555 9.43 2.65 -1.33
N LEU A 556 8.23 2.15 -0.98
CA LEU A 556 7.13 1.98 -1.92
C LEU A 556 6.68 3.31 -2.54
N THR A 557 6.51 4.34 -1.71
CA THR A 557 6.10 5.68 -2.16
C THR A 557 7.15 6.28 -3.10
N CYS A 558 8.44 6.20 -2.73
CA CYS A 558 9.51 6.72 -3.57
C CYS A 558 9.64 5.93 -4.88
N MET A 559 9.51 4.61 -4.86
CA MET A 559 9.55 3.79 -6.09
C MET A 559 8.37 4.09 -7.01
N ALA A 560 7.17 4.27 -6.47
CA ALA A 560 6.01 4.68 -7.23
C ALA A 560 6.22 6.05 -7.90
N LYS A 561 6.79 7.03 -7.18
CA LYS A 561 7.10 8.34 -7.74
C LYS A 561 8.24 8.33 -8.74
N LEU A 562 9.25 7.49 -8.55
CA LEU A 562 10.33 7.31 -9.53
C LEU A 562 9.79 6.72 -10.84
N ARG A 563 8.77 5.85 -10.78
CA ARG A 563 8.06 5.38 -11.96
C ARG A 563 7.26 6.48 -12.65
N ASP A 564 6.57 7.34 -11.87
CA ASP A 564 5.86 8.50 -12.41
C ASP A 564 6.83 9.50 -13.09
N GLU A 565 8.01 9.71 -12.50
CA GLU A 565 9.01 10.68 -12.96
C GLU A 565 9.65 10.35 -14.31
N ARG A 566 9.67 9.07 -14.71
CA ARG A 566 10.12 8.67 -16.06
C ARG A 566 9.43 9.44 -17.18
N PHE A 567 8.24 9.97 -16.92
CA PHE A 567 7.44 10.72 -17.88
C PHE A 567 7.55 12.25 -17.72
N ILE A 568 8.40 12.76 -16.82
CA ILE A 568 8.60 14.20 -16.50
C ILE A 568 9.91 14.73 -17.15
N CYS A 569 9.93 16.00 -17.55
CA CYS A 569 11.03 16.66 -18.26
C CYS A 569 12.20 17.01 -17.32
N PRO A 570 13.48 16.81 -17.71
CA PRO A 570 14.59 17.48 -17.06
C PRO A 570 14.56 18.97 -17.45
N ALA A 571 14.12 19.81 -16.52
CA ALA A 571 14.20 21.27 -16.47
C ALA A 571 14.37 22.08 -17.79
N GLY A 572 13.36 22.91 -18.08
CA GLY A 572 13.59 24.25 -18.66
C GLY A 572 13.22 24.43 -20.14
N THR A 573 12.11 25.15 -20.35
CA THR A 573 11.68 25.81 -21.61
C THR A 573 11.22 24.93 -22.78
N ASP A 574 9.94 25.14 -23.12
CA ASP A 574 9.14 24.64 -24.26
C ASP A 574 8.82 23.14 -24.33
N SER A 575 7.63 22.78 -23.82
CA SER A 575 7.08 21.41 -23.91
C SER A 575 6.83 20.91 -25.34
N ASP A 576 6.94 21.80 -26.32
CA ASP A 576 6.55 21.54 -27.70
C ASP A 576 7.72 20.96 -28.52
N ALA A 577 8.98 21.11 -28.07
CA ALA A 577 10.18 20.63 -28.76
C ALA A 577 10.63 19.18 -28.41
N VAL A 578 9.87 18.46 -27.57
CA VAL A 578 10.23 17.11 -27.12
C VAL A 578 9.94 16.07 -28.22
N THR A 579 10.96 15.28 -28.61
CA THR A 579 10.84 14.22 -29.63
C THR A 579 10.37 12.88 -29.06
N CYS A 580 9.90 11.97 -29.92
CA CYS A 580 9.60 10.57 -29.56
C CYS A 580 10.83 9.84 -29.02
N LEU A 581 12.01 10.17 -29.53
CA LEU A 581 13.28 9.63 -29.06
C LEU A 581 13.60 10.12 -27.65
N ASP A 582 13.37 11.39 -27.33
CA ASP A 582 13.50 11.93 -25.97
C ASP A 582 12.58 11.22 -24.98
N ILE A 583 11.37 10.85 -25.42
CA ILE A 583 10.43 10.08 -24.60
C ILE A 583 10.98 8.68 -24.27
N ILE A 584 11.61 8.01 -25.23
CA ILE A 584 12.20 6.68 -25.06
C ILE A 584 13.54 6.74 -24.29
N SER A 585 14.32 7.80 -24.46
CA SER A 585 15.60 8.04 -23.79
C SER A 585 15.46 8.67 -22.39
N SER A 586 14.27 8.58 -21.78
CA SER A 586 13.96 9.18 -20.48
C SER A 586 15.01 8.87 -19.40
N LYS A 587 15.20 9.82 -18.47
CA LYS A 587 16.18 9.77 -17.37
C LYS A 587 15.89 8.59 -16.44
N GLN A 588 16.39 7.41 -16.78
CA GLN A 588 16.45 6.28 -15.86
C GLN A 588 17.63 6.48 -14.90
N LEU A 589 17.47 6.07 -13.65
CA LEU A 589 18.60 5.94 -12.73
C LEU A 589 19.74 5.13 -13.37
N PRO A 590 21.02 5.48 -13.12
CA PRO A 590 22.15 4.72 -13.63
C PRO A 590 22.04 3.22 -13.30
N ASN A 591 22.50 2.34 -14.19
CA ASN A 591 22.43 0.88 -13.99
C ASN A 591 23.08 0.45 -12.67
N ALA A 592 24.16 1.10 -12.25
CA ALA A 592 24.80 0.85 -10.95
C ALA A 592 23.89 1.14 -9.75
N ALA A 593 23.10 2.22 -9.82
CA ALA A 593 22.14 2.59 -8.80
C ALA A 593 20.99 1.57 -8.74
N CYS A 594 20.44 1.18 -9.90
CA CYS A 594 19.42 0.12 -9.98
C CYS A 594 19.90 -1.21 -9.37
N ASN A 595 21.12 -1.62 -9.73
CA ASN A 595 21.75 -2.84 -9.22
C ASN A 595 21.93 -2.80 -7.69
N SER A 596 22.38 -1.67 -7.14
CA SER A 596 22.48 -1.46 -5.69
C SER A 596 21.12 -1.60 -5.00
N LEU A 597 20.08 -0.96 -5.55
CA LEU A 597 18.72 -1.04 -5.02
C LEU A 597 18.20 -2.49 -5.03
N LEU A 598 18.35 -3.21 -6.14
CA LEU A 598 17.90 -4.60 -6.24
C LEU A 598 18.57 -5.49 -5.20
N PHE A 599 19.89 -5.36 -5.03
CA PHE A 599 20.61 -6.13 -4.02
C PHE A 599 20.05 -5.86 -2.61
N LYS A 600 19.81 -4.59 -2.27
CA LYS A 600 19.24 -4.20 -0.96
C LYS A 600 17.79 -4.66 -0.80
N LEU A 601 16.98 -4.63 -1.86
CA LEU A 601 15.62 -5.16 -1.88
C LEU A 601 15.58 -6.67 -1.61
N VAL A 602 16.48 -7.41 -2.23
CA VAL A 602 16.65 -8.86 -1.99
C VAL A 602 17.00 -9.11 -0.54
N MET A 603 18.00 -8.41 0.00
CA MET A 603 18.41 -8.55 1.40
C MET A 603 17.30 -8.16 2.38
N ALA A 604 16.54 -7.10 2.09
CA ALA A 604 15.40 -6.70 2.92
C ALA A 604 14.30 -7.78 2.94
N THR A 605 14.06 -8.43 1.79
CA THR A 605 13.09 -9.53 1.65
C THR A 605 13.53 -10.78 2.42
N LEU A 606 14.83 -11.06 2.44
CA LEU A 606 15.43 -12.23 3.10
C LEU A 606 15.78 -12.02 4.58
N ARG A 607 15.27 -10.95 5.21
CA ARG A 607 15.54 -10.64 6.62
C ARG A 607 15.09 -11.77 7.55
N ASN A 608 15.91 -12.09 8.56
CA ASN A 608 15.69 -13.17 9.53
C ASN A 608 14.33 -13.08 10.25
N GLU A 609 14.03 -11.91 10.82
CA GLU A 609 12.73 -11.65 11.44
C GLU A 609 11.80 -11.03 10.39
N SER A 610 10.59 -11.56 10.23
CA SER A 610 9.65 -10.98 9.27
C SER A 610 8.21 -11.33 9.63
N SER A 611 7.27 -10.50 9.19
CA SER A 611 5.84 -10.78 9.24
C SER A 611 5.29 -10.90 7.83
N GLU A 612 4.20 -11.64 7.67
CA GLU A 612 3.54 -11.76 6.36
C GLU A 612 3.13 -10.38 5.79
N ILE A 613 2.65 -9.48 6.66
CA ILE A 613 2.28 -8.11 6.28
C ILE A 613 3.50 -7.34 5.72
N LEU A 614 4.67 -7.48 6.33
CA LEU A 614 5.91 -6.88 5.84
C LEU A 614 6.33 -7.49 4.50
N ARG A 615 6.34 -8.83 4.39
CA ARG A 615 6.73 -9.52 3.15
C ARG A 615 5.83 -9.14 1.97
N ARG A 616 4.52 -9.00 2.18
CA ARG A 616 3.60 -8.51 1.14
C ARG A 616 4.01 -7.13 0.59
N ARG A 617 4.43 -6.20 1.45
CA ARG A 617 4.92 -4.89 1.02
C ARG A 617 6.28 -4.97 0.31
N GLN A 618 7.18 -5.83 0.79
CA GLN A 618 8.47 -6.07 0.15
C GLN A 618 8.30 -6.71 -1.24
N TYR A 619 7.36 -7.65 -1.40
CA TYR A 619 6.97 -8.21 -2.69
C TYR A 619 6.39 -7.16 -3.62
N ALA A 620 5.48 -6.32 -3.15
CA ALA A 620 4.97 -5.20 -3.93
C ALA A 620 6.07 -4.21 -4.36
N LEU A 621 7.07 -3.98 -3.50
CA LEU A 621 8.20 -3.12 -3.79
C LEU A 621 9.13 -3.74 -4.84
N LEU A 622 9.42 -5.04 -4.73
CA LEU A 622 10.20 -5.79 -5.71
C LEU A 622 9.50 -5.81 -7.08
N LEU A 623 8.18 -6.03 -7.10
CA LEU A 623 7.36 -5.94 -8.32
C LEU A 623 7.39 -4.53 -8.92
N SER A 624 7.29 -3.50 -8.07
CA SER A 624 7.38 -2.11 -8.51
C SER A 624 8.76 -1.79 -9.09
N TYR A 625 9.83 -2.36 -8.54
CA TYR A 625 11.18 -2.26 -9.11
C TYR A 625 11.27 -2.95 -10.47
N PHE A 626 10.72 -4.16 -10.65
CA PHE A 626 10.73 -4.81 -11.97
C PHE A 626 9.91 -4.04 -13.01
N GLN A 627 8.76 -3.48 -12.60
CA GLN A 627 7.95 -2.60 -13.46
C GLN A 627 8.62 -1.25 -13.75
N TYR A 628 9.48 -0.78 -12.85
CA TYR A 628 10.38 0.33 -13.16
C TYR A 628 11.38 -0.16 -14.20
N CYS A 629 12.16 -1.19 -13.93
CA CYS A 629 13.19 -1.69 -14.85
C CYS A 629 12.68 -2.30 -16.17
N SER A 630 11.38 -2.42 -16.42
CA SER A 630 10.83 -2.90 -17.70
C SER A 630 10.97 -1.86 -18.82
N SER A 631 11.05 -2.33 -20.05
CA SER A 631 11.16 -1.49 -21.25
C SER A 631 9.96 -0.54 -21.34
N ILE A 632 10.24 0.70 -21.76
CA ILE A 632 9.22 1.73 -22.05
C ILE A 632 8.34 1.32 -23.24
N LEU A 633 8.89 0.46 -24.11
CA LEU A 633 8.18 -0.17 -25.22
C LEU A 633 7.67 -1.54 -24.76
N ASP A 634 6.37 -1.77 -24.92
CA ASP A 634 5.71 -3.04 -24.61
C ASP A 634 6.40 -4.22 -25.34
N SER A 635 6.46 -5.39 -24.71
CA SER A 635 7.02 -6.61 -25.33
C SER A 635 6.26 -7.04 -26.58
N ASP A 636 5.04 -6.53 -26.75
CA ASP A 636 4.14 -6.87 -27.84
C ASP A 636 4.35 -6.04 -29.11
N VAL A 637 5.25 -5.04 -29.11
CA VAL A 637 5.60 -4.27 -30.32
C VAL A 637 6.50 -5.12 -31.24
N PRO A 638 6.08 -5.43 -32.49
CA PRO A 638 6.88 -6.28 -33.37
C PRO A 638 8.25 -5.68 -33.69
N PRO A 639 9.31 -6.49 -33.81
CA PRO A 639 10.65 -6.02 -34.17
C PRO A 639 10.72 -5.25 -35.49
N SER A 640 9.77 -5.49 -36.40
CA SER A 640 9.62 -4.76 -37.66
C SER A 640 9.23 -3.28 -37.44
N VAL A 641 8.36 -3.01 -36.47
CA VAL A 641 7.95 -1.64 -36.07
C VAL A 641 9.11 -0.94 -35.38
N LEU A 642 9.82 -1.64 -34.47
CA LEU A 642 11.01 -1.09 -33.82
C LEU A 642 12.14 -0.77 -34.81
N ARG A 643 12.38 -1.65 -35.79
CA ARG A 643 13.35 -1.40 -36.86
C ARG A 643 12.98 -0.21 -37.73
N PHE A 644 11.69 -0.02 -38.02
CA PHE A 644 11.23 1.13 -38.80
C PHE A 644 11.45 2.46 -38.07
N LEU A 645 11.31 2.47 -36.74
CA LEU A 645 11.65 3.62 -35.90
C LEU A 645 13.17 3.89 -35.82
N LEU A 646 14.00 2.92 -36.21
CA LEU A 646 15.48 2.97 -36.14
C LEU A 646 16.16 3.35 -37.48
N LEU A 647 15.43 3.47 -38.60
CA LEU A 647 16.02 3.39 -39.95
C LEU A 647 16.42 4.72 -40.64
N GLU A 648 16.11 5.91 -40.10
CA GLU A 648 16.36 7.19 -40.81
C GLU A 648 16.99 8.30 -39.96
N GLU A 649 18.12 8.02 -39.31
CA GLU A 649 19.14 9.05 -39.01
C GLU A 649 20.52 8.70 -39.61
N GLN A 650 20.55 7.95 -40.71
CA GLN A 650 21.78 7.55 -41.41
C GLN A 650 22.58 8.68 -42.10
N ASP A 651 22.16 9.94 -41.97
CA ASP A 651 22.83 11.09 -42.61
C ASP A 651 23.52 12.05 -41.61
N GLY A 652 23.72 11.66 -40.35
CA GLY A 652 24.46 12.46 -39.36
C GLY A 652 25.34 11.62 -38.42
N ASP A 653 26.66 11.68 -38.59
CA ASP A 653 27.69 10.88 -37.89
C ASP A 653 27.71 10.94 -36.34
N ASP A 654 26.82 11.67 -35.66
CA ASP A 654 26.82 11.83 -34.18
C ASP A 654 25.50 11.47 -33.45
N GLU A 655 24.36 11.27 -34.14
CA GLU A 655 23.04 11.00 -33.50
C GLU A 655 22.58 9.53 -33.55
N ASP A 656 23.17 8.73 -34.45
CA ASP A 656 22.97 7.28 -34.68
C ASP A 656 23.21 6.38 -33.44
N ILE A 657 23.65 6.95 -32.31
CA ILE A 657 24.13 6.25 -31.13
C ILE A 657 23.07 6.15 -30.02
N THR A 658 22.00 6.94 -30.03
CA THR A 658 21.15 7.13 -28.83
C THR A 658 20.14 6.00 -28.57
N LEU A 659 19.28 5.61 -29.53
CA LEU A 659 18.24 4.58 -29.29
C LEU A 659 18.83 3.16 -29.15
N GLN A 660 19.83 2.81 -29.97
CA GLN A 660 20.52 1.52 -29.87
C GLN A 660 21.29 1.41 -28.55
N LYS A 661 21.85 2.52 -28.05
CA LYS A 661 22.47 2.58 -26.72
C LYS A 661 21.46 2.41 -25.61
N VAL A 662 20.28 3.05 -25.67
CA VAL A 662 19.21 2.87 -24.69
C VAL A 662 18.74 1.41 -24.62
N LEU A 663 18.51 0.76 -25.78
CA LEU A 663 18.14 -0.66 -25.83
C LEU A 663 19.25 -1.57 -25.30
N LYS A 664 20.53 -1.24 -25.58
CA LYS A 664 21.68 -1.98 -25.07
C LYS A 664 21.81 -1.84 -23.55
N GLU A 665 21.74 -0.63 -23.01
CA GLU A 665 21.78 -0.34 -21.58
C GLU A 665 20.62 -1.03 -20.83
N HIS A 666 19.45 -1.10 -21.45
CA HIS A 666 18.30 -1.82 -20.92
C HIS A 666 18.55 -3.34 -20.84
N ASN A 667 19.06 -3.93 -21.92
CA ASN A 667 19.41 -5.35 -21.93
C ASN A 667 20.52 -5.67 -20.93
N GLU A 668 21.54 -4.82 -20.80
CA GLU A 668 22.58 -4.95 -19.79
C GLU A 668 22.01 -4.93 -18.37
N LEU A 669 21.06 -4.04 -18.09
CA LEU A 669 20.36 -3.99 -16.81
C LEU A 669 19.54 -5.26 -16.54
N ALA A 670 18.82 -5.79 -17.53
CA ALA A 670 18.08 -7.04 -17.38
C ALA A 670 19.00 -8.23 -17.03
N HIS A 671 20.15 -8.35 -17.71
CA HIS A 671 21.15 -9.37 -17.42
C HIS A 671 21.80 -9.19 -16.03
N ALA A 672 22.07 -7.95 -15.62
CA ALA A 672 22.59 -7.64 -14.29
C ALA A 672 21.58 -7.98 -13.19
N ASN A 673 20.31 -7.63 -13.38
CA ASN A 673 19.22 -7.96 -12.46
C ASN A 673 19.10 -9.48 -12.26
N PHE A 674 19.12 -10.26 -13.35
CA PHE A 674 19.14 -11.72 -13.28
C PHE A 674 20.35 -12.24 -12.47
N SER A 675 21.54 -11.71 -12.75
CA SER A 675 22.78 -12.12 -12.09
C SER A 675 22.79 -11.85 -10.58
N ILE A 676 22.20 -10.74 -10.13
CA ILE A 676 22.08 -10.38 -8.71
C ILE A 676 21.15 -11.36 -7.99
N ILE A 677 19.95 -11.57 -8.54
CA ILE A 677 18.94 -12.43 -7.91
C ILE A 677 19.40 -13.88 -7.91
N ARG A 678 20.09 -14.33 -8.97
CA ARG A 678 20.62 -15.70 -9.08
C ARG A 678 21.48 -16.09 -7.87
N LYS A 679 22.25 -15.16 -7.30
CA LYS A 679 23.11 -15.44 -6.13
C LYS A 679 22.32 -15.88 -4.90
N GLU A 680 21.14 -15.30 -4.71
CA GLU A 680 20.25 -15.55 -3.56
C GLU A 680 18.97 -16.32 -3.95
N ALA A 681 18.92 -16.85 -5.17
CA ALA A 681 17.69 -17.38 -5.75
C ALA A 681 17.10 -18.55 -4.95
N GLN A 682 17.94 -19.40 -4.36
CA GLN A 682 17.48 -20.49 -3.50
C GLN A 682 16.66 -19.94 -2.32
N ALA A 683 17.20 -18.98 -1.57
CA ALA A 683 16.55 -18.42 -0.39
C ALA A 683 15.27 -17.65 -0.76
N ILE A 684 15.30 -16.86 -1.84
CA ILE A 684 14.12 -16.10 -2.31
C ILE A 684 13.02 -17.05 -2.77
N VAL A 685 13.35 -18.03 -3.62
CA VAL A 685 12.35 -18.96 -4.14
C VAL A 685 11.77 -19.80 -3.02
N ASP A 686 12.57 -20.25 -2.05
CA ASP A 686 12.08 -21.00 -0.88
C ASP A 686 11.10 -20.16 -0.05
N LEU A 687 11.44 -18.89 0.22
CA LEU A 687 10.58 -17.98 0.97
C LEU A 687 9.27 -17.67 0.23
N VAL A 688 9.34 -17.28 -1.04
CA VAL A 688 8.18 -16.92 -1.86
C VAL A 688 7.28 -18.13 -2.07
N THR A 689 7.86 -19.32 -2.30
CA THR A 689 7.12 -20.57 -2.44
C THR A 689 6.41 -20.95 -1.13
N LYS A 690 7.08 -20.80 0.02
CA LYS A 690 6.45 -21.02 1.33
C LYS A 690 5.22 -20.12 1.53
N ASP A 691 5.33 -18.84 1.17
CA ASP A 691 4.20 -17.91 1.26
C ASP A 691 3.12 -18.20 0.20
N ALA A 692 3.48 -18.71 -0.98
CA ALA A 692 2.52 -19.17 -1.99
C ALA A 692 1.69 -20.38 -1.52
N PHE A 693 2.26 -21.25 -0.69
CA PHE A 693 1.55 -22.39 -0.09
C PHE A 693 0.74 -22.00 1.16
N HIS A 694 1.34 -21.21 2.06
CA HIS A 694 0.84 -21.03 3.43
C HIS A 694 0.40 -19.61 3.78
N GLY A 695 0.59 -18.61 2.91
CA GLY A 695 0.19 -17.23 3.18
C GLY A 695 -1.32 -17.00 3.15
N SER A 696 -1.77 -15.81 3.54
CA SER A 696 -3.13 -15.34 3.27
C SER A 696 -3.39 -15.28 1.76
N GLU A 697 -4.65 -15.21 1.31
CA GLU A 697 -4.97 -15.16 -0.13
C GLU A 697 -4.29 -13.98 -0.84
N ALA A 698 -4.21 -12.81 -0.19
CA ALA A 698 -3.45 -11.67 -0.69
C ALA A 698 -1.92 -11.94 -0.71
N GLY A 699 -1.41 -12.65 0.29
CA GLY A 699 -0.01 -13.10 0.34
C GLY A 699 0.33 -14.05 -0.81
N LYS A 700 -0.50 -15.07 -1.03
CA LYS A 700 -0.36 -16.03 -2.12
C LYS A 700 -0.38 -15.34 -3.49
N ALA A 701 -1.33 -14.43 -3.71
CA ALA A 701 -1.42 -13.69 -4.97
C ALA A 701 -0.13 -12.91 -5.26
N LEU A 702 0.37 -12.13 -4.28
CA LEU A 702 1.63 -11.40 -4.42
C LEU A 702 2.84 -12.34 -4.62
N SER A 703 2.90 -13.47 -3.91
CA SER A 703 3.94 -14.47 -4.13
C SER A 703 3.94 -14.99 -5.56
N PHE A 704 2.77 -15.34 -6.12
CA PHE A 704 2.67 -15.78 -7.51
C PHE A 704 3.08 -14.69 -8.50
N TYR A 705 2.72 -13.42 -8.26
CA TYR A 705 3.22 -12.31 -9.09
C TYR A 705 4.74 -12.13 -9.00
N VAL A 706 5.35 -12.35 -7.83
CA VAL A 706 6.82 -12.32 -7.71
C VAL A 706 7.46 -13.45 -8.52
N LEU A 707 6.93 -14.67 -8.43
CA LEU A 707 7.42 -15.79 -9.24
C LEU A 707 7.27 -15.54 -10.75
N ASP A 708 6.15 -14.92 -11.13
CA ASP A 708 5.85 -14.49 -12.49
C ASP A 708 6.89 -13.45 -12.97
N ALA A 709 7.23 -12.47 -12.13
CA ALA A 709 8.29 -11.50 -12.43
C ALA A 709 9.69 -12.14 -12.51
N LEU A 710 10.00 -13.13 -11.67
CA LEU A 710 11.26 -13.88 -11.74
C LEU A 710 11.40 -14.67 -13.04
N ILE A 711 10.29 -15.20 -13.57
CA ILE A 711 10.29 -15.89 -14.87
C ILE A 711 10.56 -14.93 -16.02
N SER A 712 10.03 -13.70 -15.98
CA SER A 712 10.28 -12.74 -17.09
C SER A 712 11.73 -12.34 -17.29
N ILE A 713 12.57 -12.48 -16.27
CA ILE A 713 14.00 -12.18 -16.35
C ILE A 713 14.86 -13.45 -16.52
N ASP A 714 14.23 -14.63 -16.64
CA ASP A 714 14.93 -15.92 -16.62
C ASP A 714 15.41 -16.36 -18.01
N HIS A 715 16.48 -15.74 -18.49
CA HIS A 715 17.06 -16.08 -19.79
C HIS A 715 17.77 -17.44 -19.82
N GLU A 716 18.22 -17.96 -18.66
CA GLU A 716 18.95 -19.24 -18.55
C GLU A 716 18.08 -20.43 -18.13
N LYS A 717 16.74 -20.26 -18.00
CA LYS A 717 15.82 -21.29 -17.50
C LYS A 717 16.14 -21.76 -16.08
N TYR A 718 16.85 -20.95 -15.30
CA TYR A 718 17.27 -21.30 -13.95
C TYR A 718 16.08 -21.33 -12.99
N PHE A 719 15.26 -20.28 -12.98
CA PHE A 719 14.09 -20.19 -12.11
C PHE A 719 13.03 -21.23 -12.50
N LEU A 720 12.86 -21.49 -13.80
CA LEU A 720 12.00 -22.58 -14.29
C LEU A 720 12.34 -23.94 -13.64
N ASN A 721 13.62 -24.31 -13.63
CA ASN A 721 14.08 -25.56 -13.03
C ASN A 721 13.87 -25.60 -11.51
N GLN A 722 14.02 -24.45 -10.83
CA GLN A 722 13.79 -24.33 -9.38
C GLN A 722 12.30 -24.47 -9.00
N LEU A 723 11.40 -23.93 -9.81
CA LEU A 723 9.95 -24.08 -9.60
C LEU A 723 9.49 -25.51 -9.89
N GLN A 724 10.07 -26.14 -10.91
CA GLN A 724 9.81 -27.54 -11.24
C GLN A 724 10.21 -28.47 -10.09
N SER A 725 11.40 -28.29 -9.49
CA SER A 725 11.89 -29.17 -8.42
C SER A 725 11.07 -29.08 -7.13
N ARG A 726 10.45 -27.93 -6.85
CA ARG A 726 9.62 -27.69 -5.65
C ARG A 726 8.16 -28.10 -5.79
N GLY A 727 7.74 -28.54 -6.98
CA GLY A 727 6.36 -28.98 -7.22
C GLY A 727 5.30 -27.89 -7.17
N ILE A 728 5.68 -26.61 -7.15
CA ILE A 728 4.73 -25.48 -7.07
C ILE A 728 3.78 -25.44 -8.26
N LEU A 729 4.26 -25.80 -9.45
CA LEU A 729 3.44 -25.85 -10.67
C LEU A 729 2.33 -26.91 -10.57
N ARG A 730 2.62 -28.07 -9.97
CA ARG A 730 1.61 -29.11 -9.72
C ARG A 730 0.57 -28.64 -8.72
N SER A 731 1.00 -27.95 -7.66
CA SER A 731 0.08 -27.35 -6.70
C SER A 731 -0.83 -26.31 -7.34
N CYS A 732 -0.28 -25.42 -8.18
CA CYS A 732 -1.08 -24.41 -8.89
C CYS A 732 -2.17 -25.08 -9.73
N LEU A 733 -1.81 -26.09 -10.51
CA LEU A 733 -2.76 -26.82 -11.35
C LEU A 733 -3.84 -27.52 -10.53
N SER A 734 -3.48 -28.15 -9.40
CA SER A 734 -4.43 -28.78 -8.50
C SER A 734 -5.35 -27.77 -7.80
N ASP A 735 -4.80 -26.64 -7.34
CA ASP A 735 -5.55 -25.57 -6.68
C ASP A 735 -6.56 -24.90 -7.62
N VAL A 736 -6.16 -24.63 -8.86
CA VAL A 736 -7.02 -24.11 -9.92
C VAL A 736 -8.15 -25.11 -10.22
N ALA A 737 -7.82 -26.40 -10.38
CA ALA A 737 -8.82 -27.44 -10.62
C ALA A 737 -9.81 -27.57 -9.47
N ASN A 738 -9.33 -27.53 -8.22
CA ASN A 738 -10.17 -27.59 -7.02
C ASN A 738 -11.08 -26.37 -6.87
N TYR A 739 -10.63 -25.18 -7.29
CA TYR A 739 -11.45 -23.97 -7.26
C TYR A 739 -12.56 -24.01 -8.31
N LEU A 740 -12.24 -24.50 -9.51
CA LEU A 740 -13.18 -24.62 -10.62
C LEU A 740 -14.14 -25.80 -10.48
N SER A 741 -13.81 -26.85 -9.71
CA SER A 741 -14.67 -28.02 -9.50
C SER A 741 -15.74 -27.84 -8.42
N LYS A 742 -15.56 -26.91 -7.47
CA LYS A 742 -16.53 -26.67 -6.39
C LYS A 742 -17.74 -25.83 -6.83
N ASP A 743 -18.95 -26.35 -6.58
CA ASP A 743 -20.22 -25.68 -6.84
C ASP A 743 -20.45 -24.47 -5.93
N SER A 744 -20.97 -23.39 -6.55
CA SER A 744 -21.13 -22.01 -6.05
C SER A 744 -22.02 -21.77 -4.81
N SER A 745 -22.27 -22.77 -3.97
CA SER A 745 -23.22 -22.68 -2.84
C SER A 745 -22.70 -21.93 -1.58
N LEU A 746 -21.40 -21.60 -1.51
CA LEU A 746 -20.80 -20.89 -0.37
C LEU A 746 -20.11 -19.59 -0.83
N ALA A 747 -20.89 -18.64 -1.33
CA ALA A 747 -20.42 -17.41 -1.96
C ALA A 747 -20.10 -16.26 -0.96
N SER A 748 -19.39 -16.55 0.13
CA SER A 748 -18.92 -15.50 1.07
C SER A 748 -17.41 -15.23 1.03
N GLU A 749 -16.61 -16.03 0.29
CA GLU A 749 -15.13 -15.91 0.26
C GLU A 749 -14.54 -15.49 -1.12
N SER A 750 -15.34 -14.89 -2.02
CA SER A 750 -15.09 -15.00 -3.47
C SER A 750 -14.18 -13.97 -4.16
N SER A 751 -13.79 -12.83 -3.55
CA SER A 751 -12.95 -11.83 -4.25
C SER A 751 -11.44 -12.08 -4.11
N GLN A 752 -10.96 -12.33 -2.89
CA GLN A 752 -9.51 -12.49 -2.66
C GLN A 752 -8.98 -13.79 -3.24
N ARG A 753 -9.75 -14.89 -3.13
CA ARG A 753 -9.38 -16.18 -3.73
C ARG A 753 -9.32 -16.12 -5.25
N PHE A 754 -10.17 -15.31 -5.88
CA PHE A 754 -10.11 -15.08 -7.31
C PHE A 754 -8.78 -14.42 -7.71
N CYS A 755 -8.32 -13.40 -6.98
CA CYS A 755 -7.02 -12.77 -7.25
C CYS A 755 -5.85 -13.77 -7.14
N THR A 756 -5.91 -14.72 -6.22
CA THR A 756 -4.90 -15.79 -6.12
C THR A 756 -4.94 -16.71 -7.34
N VAL A 757 -6.12 -17.14 -7.77
CA VAL A 757 -6.29 -17.99 -8.95
C VAL A 757 -5.88 -17.26 -10.23
N ASP A 758 -6.18 -15.97 -10.34
CA ASP A 758 -5.75 -15.11 -11.45
C ASP A 758 -4.22 -14.96 -11.51
N ALA A 759 -3.57 -14.80 -10.35
CA ALA A 759 -2.11 -14.79 -10.27
C ALA A 759 -1.49 -16.16 -10.65
N GLN A 760 -2.13 -17.28 -10.27
CA GLN A 760 -1.73 -18.62 -10.68
C GLN A 760 -1.84 -18.81 -12.21
N PHE A 761 -2.95 -18.37 -12.81
CA PHE A 761 -3.11 -18.38 -14.26
C PHE A 761 -2.07 -17.51 -14.96
N SER A 762 -1.79 -16.32 -14.42
CA SER A 762 -0.74 -15.43 -14.94
C SER A 762 0.61 -16.13 -15.00
N LEU A 763 1.01 -16.79 -13.91
CA LEU A 763 2.25 -17.59 -13.85
C LEU A 763 2.28 -18.72 -14.89
N LEU A 764 1.20 -19.50 -15.00
CA LEU A 764 1.10 -20.62 -15.94
C LEU A 764 1.15 -20.15 -17.40
N LEU A 765 0.48 -19.04 -17.71
CA LEU A 765 0.50 -18.42 -19.02
C LEU A 765 1.90 -17.87 -19.34
N ARG A 766 2.56 -17.19 -18.40
CA ARG A 766 3.92 -16.69 -18.59
C ARG A 766 4.91 -17.81 -18.87
N LEU A 767 4.81 -18.94 -18.17
CA LEU A 767 5.62 -20.14 -18.46
C LEU A 767 5.45 -20.61 -19.90
N SER A 768 4.20 -20.71 -20.36
CA SER A 768 3.89 -21.18 -21.71
C SER A 768 4.38 -20.21 -22.79
N HIS A 769 4.29 -18.90 -22.53
CA HIS A 769 4.67 -17.85 -23.48
C HIS A 769 6.19 -17.64 -23.51
N HIS A 770 6.82 -17.40 -22.35
CA HIS A 770 8.24 -17.03 -22.26
C HIS A 770 9.18 -18.14 -22.73
N TYR A 771 8.88 -19.41 -22.41
CA TYR A 771 9.71 -20.56 -22.82
C TYR A 771 9.14 -21.31 -24.04
N GLY A 772 8.05 -20.82 -24.64
CA GLY A 772 7.38 -21.39 -25.80
C GLY A 772 7.09 -22.90 -25.67
N LYS A 773 7.56 -23.69 -26.64
CA LYS A 773 7.36 -25.16 -26.69
C LYS A 773 7.89 -25.85 -25.43
N HIS A 774 9.02 -25.40 -24.88
CA HIS A 774 9.62 -26.05 -23.71
C HIS A 774 8.78 -25.86 -22.44
N GLY A 775 8.25 -24.64 -22.23
CA GLY A 775 7.35 -24.37 -21.11
C GLY A 775 6.07 -25.20 -21.21
N SER A 776 5.52 -25.31 -22.42
CA SER A 776 4.36 -26.16 -22.71
C SER A 776 4.62 -27.64 -22.43
N GLN A 777 5.79 -28.17 -22.78
CA GLN A 777 6.19 -29.56 -22.46
C GLN A 777 6.27 -29.83 -20.96
N ILE A 778 6.81 -28.88 -20.18
CA ILE A 778 6.92 -29.01 -18.73
C ILE A 778 5.53 -29.04 -18.10
N LEU A 779 4.65 -28.08 -18.45
CA LEU A 779 3.29 -28.05 -17.92
C LEU A 779 2.52 -29.35 -18.23
N LEU A 780 2.65 -29.88 -19.45
CA LEU A 780 2.09 -31.19 -19.80
C LEU A 780 2.66 -32.33 -18.95
N SER A 781 3.99 -32.39 -18.76
CA SER A 781 4.64 -33.41 -17.92
C SER A 781 4.20 -33.35 -16.44
N MET A 782 3.66 -32.22 -16.01
CA MET A 782 3.10 -32.00 -14.67
C MET A 782 1.61 -32.33 -14.56
N GLY A 783 0.98 -32.81 -15.63
CA GLY A 783 -0.43 -33.19 -15.66
C GLY A 783 -1.38 -32.00 -15.82
N ALA A 784 -0.96 -30.94 -16.53
CA ALA A 784 -1.83 -29.77 -16.76
C ALA A 784 -3.15 -30.14 -17.44
N LEU A 785 -3.13 -30.92 -18.53
CA LEU A 785 -4.36 -31.34 -19.21
C LEU A 785 -5.29 -32.18 -18.31
N GLN A 786 -4.72 -33.09 -17.50
CA GLN A 786 -5.50 -33.91 -16.57
C GLN A 786 -6.21 -33.08 -15.49
N ASN A 787 -5.54 -32.05 -14.96
CA ASN A 787 -6.14 -31.15 -13.96
C ASN A 787 -7.18 -30.22 -14.59
N LEU A 788 -6.89 -29.67 -15.78
CA LEU A 788 -7.82 -28.80 -16.50
C LEU A 788 -9.06 -29.56 -16.98
N SER A 789 -8.92 -30.83 -17.34
CA SER A 789 -10.04 -31.66 -17.77
C SER A 789 -11.01 -31.94 -16.60
N ALA A 790 -10.51 -32.03 -15.37
CA ALA A 790 -11.30 -32.20 -14.15
C ALA A 790 -12.07 -30.95 -13.67
N CYS A 791 -11.87 -29.78 -14.29
CA CYS A 791 -12.56 -28.54 -13.92
C CYS A 791 -14.05 -28.56 -14.30
N ASN A 792 -14.92 -27.83 -13.60
CA ASN A 792 -16.31 -27.60 -14.05
C ASN A 792 -16.44 -26.21 -14.68
N LEU A 793 -16.25 -26.11 -16.00
CA LEU A 793 -16.24 -24.85 -16.75
C LEU A 793 -17.65 -24.32 -17.09
N MET A 794 -18.68 -25.15 -16.91
CA MET A 794 -20.09 -24.74 -17.04
C MET A 794 -20.54 -24.02 -15.76
N GLY A 795 -20.33 -22.71 -15.70
CA GLY A 795 -20.91 -21.88 -14.64
C GLY A 795 -22.42 -22.11 -14.55
N GLY A 796 -22.94 -22.35 -13.33
CA GLY A 796 -24.35 -22.69 -13.12
C GLY A 796 -25.27 -21.62 -13.72
N GLN A 797 -25.93 -21.93 -14.83
CA GLN A 797 -26.96 -21.08 -15.41
C GLN A 797 -28.17 -21.05 -14.46
N LYS A 798 -28.26 -20.06 -13.58
CA LYS A 798 -29.57 -19.65 -13.06
C LYS A 798 -30.30 -18.97 -14.22
N LYS A 799 -31.35 -19.63 -14.74
CA LYS A 799 -32.40 -18.97 -15.54
C LYS A 799 -33.03 -17.88 -14.67
N VAL A 800 -32.49 -16.67 -14.71
CA VAL A 800 -33.14 -15.49 -14.11
C VAL A 800 -34.11 -14.95 -15.15
N ASN A 801 -35.39 -14.90 -14.76
CA ASN A 801 -36.47 -14.34 -15.55
C ASN A 801 -36.13 -12.88 -15.98
N PRO A 802 -36.19 -12.53 -17.27
CA PRO A 802 -35.78 -11.20 -17.77
C PRO A 802 -36.84 -10.12 -17.54
N ARG A 803 -37.62 -10.19 -16.44
CA ARG A 803 -38.68 -9.24 -16.12
C ARG A 803 -38.69 -8.89 -14.63
N ALA A 804 -37.62 -8.30 -14.13
CA ALA A 804 -37.68 -7.49 -12.91
C ALA A 804 -36.42 -6.63 -12.76
N ILE A 805 -36.63 -5.31 -12.66
CA ILE A 805 -35.74 -4.29 -12.09
C ILE A 805 -34.64 -3.76 -13.03
N SER A 806 -35.08 -2.84 -13.89
CA SER A 806 -34.27 -1.71 -14.33
C SER A 806 -34.14 -0.67 -13.21
N LYS A 807 -32.95 -0.07 -13.10
CA LYS A 807 -32.60 1.17 -12.38
C LYS A 807 -32.47 1.05 -10.86
N ILE A 808 -31.24 0.91 -10.38
CA ILE A 808 -30.50 1.81 -9.47
C ILE A 808 -29.23 1.05 -9.00
N VAL A 809 -28.07 1.72 -9.04
CA VAL A 809 -26.70 1.24 -8.74
C VAL A 809 -25.98 0.49 -9.88
N LYS A 810 -25.45 1.26 -10.83
CA LYS A 810 -24.20 0.92 -11.53
C LYS A 810 -23.06 1.43 -10.64
N GLU A 811 -22.04 0.57 -10.46
CA GLU A 811 -20.75 0.76 -9.79
C GLU A 811 -20.61 0.13 -8.39
N ARG A 812 -19.58 -0.73 -8.31
CA ARG A 812 -18.99 -1.40 -7.13
C ARG A 812 -19.74 -2.61 -6.56
N THR A 813 -19.69 -3.71 -7.31
CA THR A 813 -19.14 -5.03 -6.92
C THR A 813 -19.55 -5.96 -8.05
N GLY A 814 -18.72 -6.07 -9.09
CA GLY A 814 -18.97 -7.01 -10.18
C GLY A 814 -18.96 -8.41 -9.60
N GLU A 815 -20.08 -9.13 -9.69
CA GLU A 815 -20.04 -10.59 -9.56
C GLU A 815 -18.99 -11.08 -10.55
N ILE A 816 -17.88 -11.59 -10.02
CA ILE A 816 -16.80 -12.13 -10.84
C ILE A 816 -17.35 -13.40 -11.48
N ASP A 817 -17.76 -13.27 -12.74
CA ASP A 817 -18.28 -14.39 -13.50
C ASP A 817 -17.15 -15.42 -13.68
N LYS A 818 -17.34 -16.63 -13.13
CA LYS A 818 -16.42 -17.77 -13.33
C LYS A 818 -16.22 -18.05 -14.83
N ARG A 819 -17.14 -17.63 -15.71
CA ARG A 819 -17.00 -17.70 -17.17
C ARG A 819 -15.77 -16.92 -17.69
N SER A 820 -15.29 -15.92 -16.97
CA SER A 820 -14.05 -15.20 -17.31
C SER A 820 -12.80 -16.09 -17.23
N LEU A 821 -12.81 -17.14 -16.41
CA LEU A 821 -11.71 -18.10 -16.25
C LEU A 821 -11.63 -19.15 -17.37
N ILE A 822 -12.63 -19.22 -18.26
CA ILE A 822 -12.56 -20.08 -19.46
C ILE A 822 -11.44 -19.60 -20.39
N THR A 823 -11.25 -18.29 -20.52
CA THR A 823 -10.26 -17.71 -21.44
C THR A 823 -8.82 -18.12 -21.07
N PRO A 824 -8.34 -17.96 -19.83
CA PRO A 824 -7.03 -18.48 -19.41
C PRO A 824 -6.84 -19.98 -19.64
N VAL A 825 -7.86 -20.81 -19.37
CA VAL A 825 -7.80 -22.26 -19.60
C VAL A 825 -7.58 -22.56 -21.09
N LEU A 826 -8.38 -21.95 -21.96
CA LEU A 826 -8.23 -22.11 -23.40
C LEU A 826 -6.88 -21.61 -23.91
N ARG A 827 -6.34 -20.51 -23.37
CA ARG A 827 -5.00 -20.01 -23.74
C ARG A 827 -3.89 -21.02 -23.40
N ILE A 828 -3.95 -21.65 -22.22
CA ILE A 828 -3.01 -22.71 -21.83
C ILE A 828 -3.14 -23.93 -22.76
N VAL A 829 -4.37 -24.39 -23.02
CA VAL A 829 -4.59 -25.55 -23.90
C VAL A 829 -4.13 -25.24 -25.33
N THR A 830 -4.35 -24.01 -25.81
CA THR A 830 -3.87 -23.56 -27.12
C THR A 830 -2.34 -23.61 -27.19
N SER A 831 -1.63 -23.29 -26.10
CA SER A 831 -0.16 -23.39 -26.07
C SER A 831 0.35 -24.82 -26.30
N PHE A 832 -0.39 -25.83 -25.83
CA PHE A 832 -0.05 -27.25 -26.02
C PHE A 832 -0.20 -27.71 -27.47
N THR A 833 -1.03 -27.03 -28.28
CA THR A 833 -1.20 -27.37 -29.71
C THR A 833 0.09 -27.14 -30.51
N SER A 834 0.97 -26.24 -30.06
CA SER A 834 2.28 -25.98 -30.67
C SER A 834 3.24 -27.19 -30.67
N LEU A 835 2.96 -28.19 -29.82
CA LEU A 835 3.73 -29.43 -29.71
C LEU A 835 3.29 -30.50 -30.71
N VAL A 836 2.12 -30.32 -31.33
CA VAL A 836 1.58 -31.25 -32.33
C VAL A 836 2.39 -31.21 -33.63
N ASP A 837 2.87 -30.03 -34.03
CA ASP A 837 3.65 -29.82 -35.28
C ASP A 837 5.08 -30.36 -35.22
N SER A 838 5.64 -30.58 -34.03
CA SER A 838 7.02 -31.06 -33.82
C SER A 838 7.16 -32.59 -33.78
N ALA A 839 6.07 -33.33 -33.93
CA ALA A 839 6.11 -34.78 -33.96
C ALA A 839 6.26 -35.28 -35.41
N ASP A 840 7.50 -35.45 -35.86
CA ASP A 840 7.84 -36.08 -37.16
C ASP A 840 7.44 -37.58 -37.25
N PHE A 841 6.66 -38.09 -36.30
CA PHE A 841 6.20 -39.48 -36.28
C PHE A 841 4.74 -39.59 -36.72
N LEU A 842 4.57 -40.41 -37.76
CA LEU A 842 3.31 -40.95 -38.28
C LEU A 842 2.28 -41.24 -37.16
N GLU A 843 1.10 -40.65 -37.37
CA GLU A 843 -0.26 -41.14 -37.15
C GLU A 843 -0.57 -42.02 -35.91
N VAL A 844 -1.63 -41.62 -35.19
CA VAL A 844 -2.39 -42.38 -34.18
C VAL A 844 -1.73 -42.57 -32.78
N LYS A 845 -0.40 -42.52 -32.64
CA LYS A 845 0.27 -42.73 -31.33
C LYS A 845 0.72 -41.47 -30.57
N ASN A 846 0.43 -40.26 -31.06
CA ASN A 846 0.83 -39.05 -30.35
C ASN A 846 -0.01 -38.85 -29.08
N LYS A 847 0.61 -39.16 -27.92
CA LYS A 847 0.00 -39.05 -26.59
C LYS A 847 -0.58 -37.65 -26.34
N ILE A 848 0.06 -36.60 -26.85
CA ILE A 848 -0.36 -35.21 -26.68
C ILE A 848 -1.67 -34.94 -27.42
N VAL A 849 -1.77 -35.40 -28.67
CA VAL A 849 -2.99 -35.25 -29.49
C VAL A 849 -4.17 -35.93 -28.79
N ARG A 850 -3.98 -37.15 -28.28
CA ARG A 850 -5.01 -37.88 -27.55
C ARG A 850 -5.49 -37.13 -26.30
N GLU A 851 -4.56 -36.64 -25.47
CA GLU A 851 -4.92 -35.91 -24.25
C GLU A 851 -5.68 -34.59 -24.54
N ILE A 852 -5.35 -33.88 -25.61
CA ILE A 852 -6.09 -32.67 -26.02
C ILE A 852 -7.48 -33.03 -26.57
N VAL A 853 -7.59 -34.11 -27.35
CA VAL A 853 -8.89 -34.60 -27.84
C VAL A 853 -9.77 -35.06 -26.69
N ASP A 854 -9.23 -35.80 -25.72
CA ASP A 854 -9.94 -36.25 -24.53
C ASP A 854 -10.44 -35.04 -23.71
N PHE A 855 -9.62 -33.99 -23.56
CA PHE A 855 -10.05 -32.72 -22.95
C PHE A 855 -11.22 -32.08 -23.70
N ALA A 856 -11.14 -32.00 -25.03
CA ALA A 856 -12.20 -31.41 -25.86
C ALA A 856 -13.50 -32.24 -25.81
N LYS A 857 -13.42 -33.57 -25.72
CA LYS A 857 -14.58 -34.45 -25.52
C LYS A 857 -15.21 -34.26 -24.14
N GLN A 858 -14.40 -34.15 -23.09
CA GLN A 858 -14.90 -33.95 -21.72
C GLN A 858 -15.63 -32.61 -21.54
N HIS A 859 -15.21 -31.57 -22.26
CA HIS A 859 -15.80 -30.22 -22.21
C HIS A 859 -16.76 -29.91 -23.37
N GLN A 860 -17.43 -30.93 -23.92
CA GLN A 860 -18.20 -30.78 -25.15
C GLN A 860 -19.30 -29.71 -25.11
N SER A 861 -20.00 -29.56 -23.98
CA SER A 861 -21.02 -28.52 -23.83
C SER A 861 -20.44 -27.10 -23.96
N VAL A 862 -19.22 -26.89 -23.47
CA VAL A 862 -18.52 -25.60 -23.53
C VAL A 862 -18.06 -25.31 -24.95
N PHE A 863 -17.41 -26.28 -25.62
CA PHE A 863 -16.99 -26.14 -27.02
C PHE A 863 -18.20 -25.92 -27.95
N ASN A 864 -19.28 -26.69 -27.78
CA ASN A 864 -20.50 -26.49 -28.57
C ASN A 864 -21.14 -25.12 -28.31
N SER A 865 -21.15 -24.66 -27.05
CA SER A 865 -21.68 -23.34 -26.71
C SER A 865 -20.86 -22.21 -27.35
N ILE A 866 -19.53 -22.36 -27.41
CA ILE A 866 -18.64 -21.37 -28.02
C ILE A 866 -18.80 -21.40 -29.56
N LEU A 867 -18.77 -22.58 -30.19
CA LEU A 867 -18.84 -22.74 -31.64
C LEU A 867 -20.18 -22.29 -32.25
N ARG A 868 -21.28 -22.39 -31.49
CA ARG A 868 -22.64 -22.03 -31.93
C ARG A 868 -23.07 -20.62 -31.51
N GLU A 869 -22.18 -19.84 -30.92
CA GLU A 869 -22.46 -18.45 -30.53
C GLU A 869 -22.48 -17.57 -31.81
N ASN A 870 -23.54 -16.77 -32.00
CA ASN A 870 -23.73 -15.98 -33.22
C ASN A 870 -22.65 -14.90 -33.36
N MET A 871 -21.92 -14.87 -34.47
CA MET A 871 -20.81 -13.93 -34.73
C MET A 871 -21.21 -12.45 -34.86
N THR A 872 -22.50 -12.15 -35.01
CA THR A 872 -22.99 -10.78 -35.21
C THR A 872 -23.27 -10.08 -33.88
N GLY A 873 -22.39 -9.15 -33.47
CA GLY A 873 -22.56 -8.35 -32.25
C GLY A 873 -21.93 -8.95 -30.97
N THR A 874 -20.99 -9.88 -31.11
CA THR A 874 -20.28 -10.56 -29.99
C THR A 874 -19.14 -9.75 -29.41
N ASN A 875 -19.08 -9.64 -28.07
CA ASN A 875 -17.97 -8.99 -27.38
C ASN A 875 -16.59 -9.58 -27.76
N LEU A 876 -15.51 -8.77 -27.69
CA LEU A 876 -14.15 -9.20 -28.02
C LEU A 876 -13.73 -10.50 -27.29
N LEU A 877 -14.13 -10.65 -26.02
CA LEU A 877 -13.85 -11.83 -25.21
C LEU A 877 -14.46 -13.12 -25.78
N THR A 878 -15.70 -13.08 -26.30
CA THR A 878 -16.35 -14.26 -26.91
C THR A 878 -15.70 -14.62 -28.24
N LEU A 879 -15.26 -13.62 -29.02
CA LEU A 879 -14.53 -13.84 -30.27
C LEU A 879 -13.16 -14.48 -30.01
N GLU A 880 -12.44 -14.04 -28.98
CA GLU A 880 -11.19 -14.69 -28.53
C GLU A 880 -11.43 -16.14 -28.11
N GLN A 881 -12.50 -16.42 -27.35
CA GLN A 881 -12.86 -17.78 -26.95
C GLN A 881 -13.14 -18.69 -28.15
N LEU A 882 -13.89 -18.19 -29.14
CA LEU A 882 -14.13 -18.91 -30.40
C LEU A 882 -12.83 -19.17 -31.16
N SER A 883 -11.97 -18.16 -31.30
CA SER A 883 -10.67 -18.31 -31.97
C SER A 883 -9.80 -19.38 -31.34
N MET A 884 -9.73 -19.44 -30.01
CA MET A 884 -8.97 -20.48 -29.33
C MET A 884 -9.60 -21.86 -29.48
N ALA A 885 -10.93 -21.97 -29.34
CA ALA A 885 -11.63 -23.24 -29.50
C ALA A 885 -11.43 -23.84 -30.90
N VAL A 886 -11.58 -23.02 -31.94
CA VAL A 886 -11.34 -23.42 -33.34
C VAL A 886 -9.87 -23.74 -33.57
N SER A 887 -8.93 -22.94 -33.06
CA SER A 887 -7.49 -23.21 -33.18
C SER A 887 -7.10 -24.56 -32.57
N ILE A 888 -7.63 -24.89 -31.39
CA ILE A 888 -7.43 -26.18 -30.72
C ILE A 888 -7.95 -27.31 -31.61
N LEU A 889 -9.23 -27.25 -32.01
CA LEU A 889 -9.89 -28.31 -32.78
C LEU A 889 -9.24 -28.50 -34.16
N SER A 890 -8.93 -27.42 -34.87
CA SER A 890 -8.26 -27.44 -36.17
C SER A 890 -6.92 -28.15 -36.14
N LYS A 891 -6.23 -28.19 -35.00
CA LYS A 891 -4.92 -28.81 -34.88
C LYS A 891 -4.96 -30.30 -34.53
N VAL A 892 -5.98 -30.74 -33.79
CA VAL A 892 -6.04 -32.11 -33.24
C VAL A 892 -7.14 -32.98 -33.82
N TRP A 893 -8.25 -32.39 -34.29
CA TRP A 893 -9.45 -33.15 -34.66
C TRP A 893 -9.29 -33.95 -35.96
N ALA A 894 -8.31 -33.61 -36.81
CA ALA A 894 -8.00 -34.39 -38.02
C ALA A 894 -7.43 -35.80 -37.72
N TYR A 895 -7.01 -36.04 -36.47
CA TYR A 895 -6.46 -37.32 -36.03
C TYR A 895 -7.47 -38.20 -35.28
N GLU A 896 -8.67 -37.69 -34.99
CA GLU A 896 -9.71 -38.46 -34.30
C GLU A 896 -10.50 -39.31 -35.31
N GLU A 897 -10.58 -40.61 -35.05
CA GLU A 897 -11.26 -41.57 -35.92
C GLU A 897 -12.65 -41.99 -35.39
N ASN A 898 -13.01 -41.67 -34.13
CA ASN A 898 -14.33 -42.00 -33.59
C ASN A 898 -15.38 -40.93 -33.92
N GLU A 899 -16.54 -41.37 -34.40
CA GLU A 899 -17.66 -40.51 -34.81
C GLU A 899 -18.62 -40.10 -33.67
N GLU A 900 -18.37 -40.52 -32.41
CA GLU A 900 -19.31 -40.29 -31.29
C GLU A 900 -19.56 -38.80 -30.96
N CYS A 901 -18.59 -37.92 -31.25
CA CYS A 901 -18.72 -36.47 -31.16
C CYS A 901 -18.30 -35.84 -32.49
N SER A 902 -19.17 -35.08 -33.17
CA SER A 902 -18.84 -34.51 -34.48
C SER A 902 -18.71 -32.98 -34.47
N TYR A 903 -17.58 -32.43 -34.01
CA TYR A 903 -17.29 -30.99 -34.19
C TYR A 903 -17.04 -30.61 -35.66
N ILE A 904 -16.83 -31.58 -36.55
CA ILE A 904 -16.55 -31.39 -37.97
C ILE A 904 -17.64 -30.54 -38.64
N GLN A 905 -18.92 -30.81 -38.34
CA GLN A 905 -20.02 -30.09 -38.95
C GLN A 905 -20.13 -28.65 -38.44
N ASP A 906 -19.86 -28.42 -37.15
CA ASP A 906 -19.81 -27.07 -36.59
C ASP A 906 -18.62 -26.28 -37.21
N LEU A 907 -17.45 -26.90 -37.39
CA LEU A 907 -16.29 -26.28 -38.08
C LEU A 907 -16.59 -25.96 -39.55
N PHE A 908 -17.23 -26.87 -40.29
CA PHE A 908 -17.62 -26.62 -41.68
C PHE A 908 -18.67 -25.52 -41.77
N SER A 909 -19.66 -25.48 -40.86
CA SER A 909 -20.64 -24.40 -40.81
C SER A 909 -19.97 -23.03 -40.59
N LEU A 910 -18.96 -22.97 -39.72
CA LEU A 910 -18.16 -21.77 -39.51
C LEU A 910 -17.38 -21.36 -40.77
N MET A 911 -16.79 -22.31 -41.51
CA MET A 911 -16.13 -22.02 -42.79
C MET A 911 -17.10 -21.42 -43.81
N HIS A 912 -18.29 -22.01 -43.96
CA HIS A 912 -19.34 -21.49 -44.83
C HIS A 912 -19.74 -20.06 -44.46
N SER A 913 -19.81 -19.79 -43.16
CA SER A 913 -20.16 -18.47 -42.63
C SER A 913 -19.05 -17.43 -42.71
N LEU A 914 -17.75 -17.82 -42.74
CA LEU A 914 -16.61 -16.90 -42.64
C LEU A 914 -15.89 -16.68 -43.97
N PHE A 915 -15.75 -17.71 -44.80
CA PHE A 915 -14.97 -17.62 -46.05
C PHE A 915 -15.70 -16.81 -47.14
N SER A 916 -17.02 -16.68 -47.01
CA SER A 916 -17.90 -15.92 -47.91
C SER A 916 -18.13 -14.47 -47.45
N VAL A 917 -17.51 -14.04 -46.35
CA VAL A 917 -17.71 -12.71 -45.75
C VAL A 917 -16.83 -11.68 -46.43
N ASP A 918 -17.43 -10.57 -46.88
CA ASP A 918 -16.68 -9.38 -47.27
C ASP A 918 -16.25 -8.59 -46.03
N PHE A 919 -15.01 -8.82 -45.60
CA PHE A 919 -14.39 -8.14 -44.47
C PHE A 919 -14.19 -6.63 -44.70
N GLY A 920 -14.31 -6.14 -45.93
CA GLY A 920 -14.22 -4.70 -46.25
C GLY A 920 -15.45 -3.89 -45.82
N ILE A 921 -16.61 -4.55 -45.61
CA ILE A 921 -17.90 -3.91 -45.30
C ILE A 921 -18.34 -4.20 -43.86
N LEU A 922 -17.81 -5.27 -43.23
CA LEU A 922 -18.27 -5.73 -41.92
C LEU A 922 -17.61 -4.97 -40.75
N ASN A 923 -18.36 -4.06 -40.12
CA ASN A 923 -18.08 -3.63 -38.75
C ASN A 923 -18.46 -4.75 -37.77
N PHE A 924 -17.57 -5.74 -37.55
CA PHE A 924 -17.77 -6.83 -36.58
C PHE A 924 -18.16 -6.31 -35.18
N MET A 925 -17.73 -5.09 -34.86
CA MET A 925 -18.11 -4.34 -33.67
C MET A 925 -18.51 -2.91 -34.06
N GLN A 926 -19.63 -2.41 -33.52
CA GLN A 926 -19.90 -0.97 -33.43
C GLN A 926 -19.15 -0.38 -32.21
N SER A 927 -17.88 -0.74 -32.02
CA SER A 927 -17.08 -0.16 -30.92
C SER A 927 -16.54 1.19 -31.38
N PRO A 928 -16.68 2.25 -30.55
CA PRO A 928 -15.99 3.52 -30.81
C PRO A 928 -14.46 3.41 -30.67
N ASN A 929 -13.94 2.30 -30.11
CA ASN A 929 -12.51 2.06 -29.97
C ASN A 929 -11.93 1.37 -31.22
N MET A 930 -11.02 2.05 -31.92
CA MET A 930 -10.36 1.51 -33.11
C MET A 930 -9.46 0.30 -32.80
N ILE A 931 -8.78 0.26 -31.64
CA ILE A 931 -7.91 -0.86 -31.27
C ILE A 931 -8.74 -2.14 -31.09
N GLU A 932 -9.92 -2.06 -30.46
CA GLU A 932 -10.82 -3.21 -30.31
C GLU A 932 -11.31 -3.70 -31.68
N ASN A 933 -11.63 -2.79 -32.60
CA ASN A 933 -12.04 -3.16 -33.96
C ASN A 933 -10.88 -3.85 -34.72
N GLN A 934 -9.66 -3.30 -34.65
CA GLN A 934 -8.48 -3.92 -35.27
C GLN A 934 -8.16 -5.29 -34.69
N LYS A 935 -8.27 -5.45 -33.37
CA LYS A 935 -8.10 -6.76 -32.70
C LYS A 935 -9.18 -7.75 -33.13
N SER A 936 -10.44 -7.31 -33.26
CA SER A 936 -11.52 -8.19 -33.71
C SER A 936 -11.27 -8.73 -35.12
N GLU A 937 -10.76 -7.90 -36.02
CA GLU A 937 -10.38 -8.29 -37.37
C GLU A 937 -9.19 -9.26 -37.37
N LEU A 938 -8.16 -9.00 -36.56
CA LEU A 938 -7.03 -9.93 -36.36
C LEU A 938 -7.51 -11.31 -35.89
N ILE A 939 -8.43 -11.35 -34.94
CA ILE A 939 -9.01 -12.60 -34.43
C ILE A 939 -9.87 -13.30 -35.49
N ALA A 940 -10.65 -12.56 -36.28
CA ALA A 940 -11.49 -13.12 -37.33
C ALA A 940 -10.67 -13.75 -38.46
N PHE A 941 -9.58 -13.10 -38.89
CA PHE A 941 -8.63 -13.75 -39.80
C PHE A 941 -7.90 -14.91 -39.11
N GLY A 942 -7.58 -14.81 -37.81
CA GLY A 942 -7.01 -15.92 -37.04
C GLY A 942 -7.89 -17.17 -37.02
N LEU A 943 -9.21 -16.99 -36.97
CA LEU A 943 -10.20 -18.05 -37.17
C LEU A 943 -10.10 -18.63 -38.59
N CYS A 944 -10.08 -17.79 -39.61
CA CYS A 944 -9.93 -18.23 -41.00
C CYS A 944 -8.65 -19.04 -41.21
N PHE A 945 -7.52 -18.58 -40.65
CA PHE A 945 -6.25 -19.30 -40.69
C PHE A 945 -6.35 -20.68 -40.04
N SER A 946 -6.97 -20.77 -38.86
CA SER A 946 -7.16 -22.04 -38.16
C SER A 946 -8.01 -23.01 -38.99
N LEU A 947 -9.08 -22.53 -39.62
CA LEU A 947 -9.97 -23.33 -40.45
C LEU A 947 -9.32 -23.77 -41.76
N VAL A 948 -8.62 -22.88 -42.49
CA VAL A 948 -7.89 -23.26 -43.71
C VAL A 948 -6.75 -24.21 -43.39
N SER A 949 -6.04 -24.01 -42.28
CA SER A 949 -5.00 -24.95 -41.83
C SER A 949 -5.56 -26.35 -41.60
N TYR A 950 -6.79 -26.45 -41.07
CA TYR A 950 -7.48 -27.73 -40.95
C TYR A 950 -7.80 -28.34 -42.32
N LEU A 951 -8.32 -27.55 -43.28
CA LEU A 951 -8.53 -28.01 -44.66
C LEU A 951 -7.22 -28.44 -45.34
N TYR A 952 -6.13 -27.72 -45.09
CA TYR A 952 -4.80 -28.05 -45.58
C TYR A 952 -4.35 -29.41 -45.05
N VAL A 953 -4.53 -29.68 -43.76
CA VAL A 953 -4.23 -31.00 -43.16
C VAL A 953 -5.11 -32.09 -43.77
N LEU A 954 -6.40 -31.85 -43.97
CA LEU A 954 -7.30 -32.81 -44.62
C LEU A 954 -6.89 -33.11 -46.07
N ALA A 955 -6.51 -32.08 -46.83
CA ALA A 955 -6.08 -32.23 -48.22
C ALA A 955 -4.72 -32.93 -48.35
N THR A 956 -3.76 -32.63 -47.47
CA THR A 956 -2.38 -33.13 -47.55
C THR A 956 -2.16 -34.46 -46.84
N ARG A 957 -2.71 -34.64 -45.63
CA ARG A 957 -2.47 -35.83 -44.79
C ARG A 957 -3.56 -36.88 -44.94
N LYS A 958 -4.82 -36.47 -45.09
CA LYS A 958 -5.96 -37.39 -45.27
C LYS A 958 -6.36 -37.57 -46.75
N ASN A 959 -5.67 -36.94 -47.69
CA ASN A 959 -5.96 -36.95 -49.13
C ASN A 959 -7.43 -36.64 -49.46
N MET A 960 -8.09 -35.80 -48.65
CA MET A 960 -9.47 -35.40 -48.88
C MET A 960 -9.53 -34.47 -50.10
N ARG A 961 -10.40 -34.81 -51.07
CA ARG A 961 -10.62 -34.00 -52.27
C ARG A 961 -11.88 -33.17 -52.11
N PHE A 962 -11.75 -31.86 -52.34
CA PHE A 962 -12.87 -30.91 -52.26
C PHE A 962 -13.56 -30.76 -53.62
N GLN A 963 -14.89 -30.61 -53.60
CA GLN A 963 -15.67 -30.35 -54.81
C GLN A 963 -15.50 -28.89 -55.27
N VAL A 964 -15.66 -28.63 -56.58
CA VAL A 964 -15.47 -27.30 -57.17
C VAL A 964 -16.59 -26.33 -56.77
N SER A 965 -17.86 -26.76 -56.82
CA SER A 965 -19.03 -25.89 -56.56
C SER A 965 -20.05 -26.52 -55.60
N TYR A 966 -21.01 -25.72 -55.11
CA TYR A 966 -22.04 -26.14 -54.17
C TYR A 966 -22.95 -27.24 -54.75
N GLY A 967 -22.81 -28.48 -54.27
CA GLY A 967 -23.78 -29.54 -54.53
C GLY A 967 -25.12 -29.23 -53.85
N ARG A 968 -26.21 -29.17 -54.62
CA ARG A 968 -27.52 -28.67 -54.14
C ARG A 968 -28.32 -29.63 -53.25
N ASN A 969 -27.82 -30.82 -52.88
CA ASN A 969 -28.59 -31.86 -52.18
C ASN A 969 -27.73 -32.76 -51.25
N SER A 970 -27.18 -32.21 -50.17
CA SER A 970 -26.73 -33.02 -49.03
C SER A 970 -26.99 -32.30 -47.72
N ASP A 971 -27.62 -32.98 -46.75
CA ASP A 971 -27.84 -32.50 -45.39
C ASP A 971 -26.52 -32.22 -44.61
N GLN A 972 -25.36 -32.52 -45.24
CA GLN A 972 -24.01 -32.26 -44.75
C GLN A 972 -23.35 -31.18 -45.61
N GLN A 973 -23.03 -30.04 -45.00
CA GLN A 973 -22.29 -28.92 -45.62
C GLN A 973 -20.79 -29.26 -45.71
N HIS A 974 -20.30 -29.76 -46.84
CA HIS A 974 -18.87 -29.96 -47.07
C HIS A 974 -18.18 -28.68 -47.59
N PRO A 975 -16.90 -28.45 -47.28
CA PRO A 975 -16.12 -27.35 -47.83
C PRO A 975 -15.81 -27.55 -49.33
N THR A 976 -15.80 -26.47 -50.10
CA THR A 976 -15.57 -26.48 -51.56
C THR A 976 -14.33 -25.67 -51.95
N LEU A 977 -13.79 -25.91 -53.14
CA LEU A 977 -12.69 -25.09 -53.69
C LEU A 977 -13.11 -23.65 -53.94
N GLN A 978 -14.39 -23.39 -54.25
CA GLN A 978 -14.94 -22.04 -54.34
C GLN A 978 -14.73 -21.25 -53.03
N MET A 979 -15.06 -21.84 -51.88
CA MET A 979 -14.88 -21.15 -50.59
C MET A 979 -13.41 -20.84 -50.29
N VAL A 980 -12.49 -21.71 -50.71
CA VAL A 980 -11.04 -21.45 -50.57
C VAL A 980 -10.60 -20.29 -51.48
N SER A 981 -11.18 -20.18 -52.68
CA SER A 981 -10.97 -19.04 -53.58
C SER A 981 -11.58 -17.74 -53.04
N ASP A 982 -12.79 -17.79 -52.48
CA ASP A 982 -13.47 -16.64 -51.88
C ASP A 982 -12.66 -16.07 -50.70
N LEU A 983 -12.11 -16.96 -49.86
CA LEU A 983 -11.21 -16.56 -48.79
C LEU A 983 -9.87 -16.02 -49.32
N LEU A 984 -9.30 -16.64 -50.36
CA LEU A 984 -8.08 -16.15 -50.99
C LEU A 984 -8.27 -14.72 -51.52
N ASN A 985 -9.39 -14.44 -52.18
CA ASN A 985 -9.76 -13.10 -52.64
C ASN A 985 -9.91 -12.12 -51.47
N SER A 986 -10.61 -12.54 -50.41
CA SER A 986 -10.80 -11.73 -49.19
C SER A 986 -9.47 -11.41 -48.48
N ALA A 987 -8.58 -12.40 -48.37
CA ALA A 987 -7.25 -12.22 -47.80
C ALA A 987 -6.36 -11.30 -48.65
N THR A 988 -6.49 -11.37 -49.98
CA THR A 988 -5.78 -10.51 -50.94
C THR A 988 -6.19 -9.04 -50.77
N LEU A 989 -7.50 -8.77 -50.75
CA LEU A 989 -8.04 -7.42 -50.52
C LEU A 989 -7.63 -6.87 -49.15
N ALA A 990 -7.64 -7.71 -48.12
CA ALA A 990 -7.20 -7.32 -46.78
C ALA A 990 -5.69 -7.01 -46.73
N LEU A 991 -4.84 -7.77 -47.43
CA LEU A 991 -3.39 -7.52 -47.50
C LEU A 991 -3.06 -6.15 -48.08
N GLU A 992 -3.72 -5.77 -49.19
CA GLU A 992 -3.53 -4.48 -49.84
C GLU A 992 -3.90 -3.33 -48.90
N ARG A 993 -5.11 -3.37 -48.31
CA ARG A 993 -5.60 -2.35 -47.38
C ARG A 993 -4.75 -2.26 -46.11
N VAL A 994 -4.45 -3.39 -45.46
CA VAL A 994 -3.72 -3.41 -44.17
C VAL A 994 -2.27 -2.98 -44.35
N GLY A 995 -1.63 -3.31 -45.48
CA GLY A 995 -0.30 -2.81 -45.82
C GLY A 995 -0.25 -1.28 -45.90
N GLU A 996 -1.27 -0.66 -46.50
CA GLU A 996 -1.39 0.81 -46.57
C GLU A 996 -1.69 1.44 -45.21
N GLU A 997 -2.61 0.86 -44.44
CA GLU A 997 -2.93 1.34 -43.09
C GLU A 997 -1.70 1.30 -42.16
N LYS A 998 -0.93 0.20 -42.19
CA LYS A 998 0.31 0.08 -41.42
C LYS A 998 1.29 1.19 -41.80
N TYR A 999 1.50 1.43 -43.10
CA TYR A 999 2.39 2.48 -43.58
C TYR A 999 1.94 3.87 -43.10
N MET A 1000 0.63 4.17 -43.15
CA MET A 1000 0.07 5.43 -42.65
C MET A 1000 0.23 5.59 -41.13
N LEU A 1001 0.04 4.53 -40.36
CA LEU A 1001 0.24 4.55 -38.90
C LEU A 1001 1.70 4.82 -38.54
N LEU A 1002 2.62 4.19 -39.26
CA LEU A 1002 4.06 4.39 -39.08
C LEU A 1002 4.48 5.83 -39.37
N ASN A 1003 3.93 6.46 -40.41
CA ASN A 1003 4.16 7.88 -40.70
C ASN A 1003 3.58 8.79 -39.60
N LYS A 1004 2.37 8.50 -39.10
CA LYS A 1004 1.79 9.27 -37.98
C LYS A 1004 2.62 9.20 -36.68
N ILE A 1005 3.31 8.08 -36.44
CA ILE A 1005 4.22 7.96 -35.28
C ILE A 1005 5.42 8.89 -35.45
N ARG A 1006 5.92 9.08 -36.68
CA ARG A 1006 7.02 10.00 -36.99
C ARG A 1006 6.59 11.46 -36.77
N ASP A 1007 5.41 11.82 -37.26
CA ASP A 1007 4.91 13.19 -37.19
C ASP A 1007 4.33 13.57 -35.81
N LEU A 1008 4.36 12.64 -34.83
CA LEU A 1008 3.69 12.79 -33.54
C LEU A 1008 4.17 13.99 -32.71
N ASN A 1009 5.41 14.43 -32.95
CA ASN A 1009 6.01 15.60 -32.30
C ASN A 1009 5.49 16.92 -32.89
N GLU A 1010 5.00 16.90 -34.13
CA GLU A 1010 4.42 18.05 -34.82
C GLU A 1010 2.93 18.25 -34.47
N LEU A 1011 2.30 17.22 -33.87
CA LEU A 1011 0.89 17.27 -33.50
C LEU A 1011 0.63 18.16 -32.28
N SER A 1012 -0.44 18.94 -32.38
CA SER A 1012 -0.97 19.74 -31.28
C SER A 1012 -1.58 18.86 -30.19
N ARG A 1013 -1.69 19.39 -28.97
CA ARG A 1013 -2.35 18.68 -27.86
C ARG A 1013 -3.74 18.17 -28.21
N LYS A 1014 -4.52 18.93 -28.97
CA LYS A 1014 -5.88 18.53 -29.38
C LYS A 1014 -5.84 17.31 -30.31
N GLU A 1015 -4.90 17.28 -31.25
CA GLU A 1015 -4.74 16.16 -32.18
C GLU A 1015 -4.24 14.91 -31.47
N VAL A 1016 -3.29 15.04 -30.55
CA VAL A 1016 -2.86 13.95 -29.67
C VAL A 1016 -4.01 13.44 -28.82
N ASP A 1017 -4.82 14.33 -28.25
CA ASP A 1017 -5.99 13.95 -27.44
C ASP A 1017 -7.06 13.23 -28.27
N GLU A 1018 -7.28 13.63 -29.53
CA GLU A 1018 -8.18 12.89 -30.43
C GLU A 1018 -7.60 11.52 -30.81
N ILE A 1019 -6.28 11.37 -31.02
CA ILE A 1019 -5.65 10.06 -31.21
C ILE A 1019 -5.92 9.17 -30.00
N ILE A 1020 -5.64 9.65 -28.79
CA ILE A 1020 -5.80 8.84 -27.59
C ILE A 1020 -7.27 8.48 -27.34
N LYS A 1021 -8.19 9.42 -27.57
CA LYS A 1021 -9.65 9.20 -27.45
C LYS A 1021 -10.16 8.14 -28.42
N VAL A 1022 -9.55 8.01 -29.59
CA VAL A 1022 -9.86 6.98 -30.59
C VAL A 1022 -9.29 5.61 -30.19
N CYS A 1023 -8.18 5.58 -29.43
CA CYS A 1023 -7.46 4.38 -29.02
C CYS A 1023 -7.88 3.79 -27.66
N MET A 1024 -8.35 4.61 -26.71
CA MET A 1024 -8.53 4.22 -25.30
C MET A 1024 -9.93 4.52 -24.73
N LYS A 1025 -10.32 3.78 -23.68
CA LYS A 1025 -11.37 4.21 -22.74
C LYS A 1025 -10.81 5.30 -21.83
N GLN A 1026 -11.59 6.35 -21.57
CA GLN A 1026 -11.18 7.63 -20.94
C GLN A 1026 -10.56 7.52 -19.51
N ASP A 1027 -10.45 6.32 -18.93
CA ASP A 1027 -10.18 6.12 -17.50
C ASP A 1027 -8.69 6.16 -17.11
N CYS A 1028 -7.75 6.12 -18.07
CA CYS A 1028 -6.31 6.02 -17.79
C CYS A 1028 -5.56 7.36 -17.79
N ILE A 1029 -6.22 8.49 -18.07
CA ILE A 1029 -5.55 9.77 -18.38
C ILE A 1029 -6.10 10.87 -17.52
N SER A 1030 -5.21 11.51 -16.76
CA SER A 1030 -5.57 12.68 -15.98
C SER A 1030 -5.66 13.92 -16.89
N PRO A 1031 -6.63 14.82 -16.71
CA PRO A 1031 -6.62 16.12 -17.38
C PRO A 1031 -5.33 16.90 -17.08
N ASN A 1032 -4.67 16.61 -15.96
CA ASN A 1032 -3.42 17.21 -15.52
C ASN A 1032 -2.16 16.60 -16.14
N ASP A 1033 -2.28 15.52 -16.92
CA ASP A 1033 -1.12 14.92 -17.59
C ASP A 1033 -0.51 15.88 -18.64
N ASN A 1034 0.81 15.99 -18.62
CA ASN A 1034 1.57 16.83 -19.54
C ASN A 1034 1.51 16.30 -20.99
N ILE A 1035 1.86 17.15 -21.97
CA ILE A 1035 1.82 16.77 -23.39
C ILE A 1035 2.76 15.62 -23.71
N ARG A 1036 3.90 15.49 -23.01
CA ARG A 1036 4.87 14.40 -23.21
C ARG A 1036 4.30 13.02 -22.84
N LYS A 1037 3.67 12.89 -21.67
CA LYS A 1037 3.00 11.66 -21.23
C LYS A 1037 1.86 11.31 -22.18
N ARG A 1038 1.12 12.30 -22.67
CA ARG A 1038 0.08 12.10 -23.69
C ARG A 1038 0.67 11.62 -25.02
N ARG A 1039 1.72 12.27 -25.51
CA ARG A 1039 2.47 11.86 -26.72
C ARG A 1039 3.03 10.45 -26.58
N TYR A 1040 3.57 10.10 -25.40
CA TYR A 1040 4.05 8.76 -25.09
C TYR A 1040 2.92 7.71 -25.18
N ILE A 1041 1.78 7.98 -24.54
CA ILE A 1041 0.60 7.10 -24.60
C ILE A 1041 0.14 6.94 -26.05
N ALA A 1042 0.02 8.05 -26.79
CA ALA A 1042 -0.34 8.03 -28.20
C ALA A 1042 0.68 7.25 -29.06
N MET A 1043 1.98 7.41 -28.80
CA MET A 1043 3.05 6.67 -29.47
C MET A 1043 2.93 5.17 -29.20
N ILE A 1044 2.72 4.75 -27.95
CA ILE A 1044 2.48 3.34 -27.61
C ILE A 1044 1.25 2.81 -28.34
N ASP A 1045 0.14 3.54 -28.26
CA ASP A 1045 -1.11 3.10 -28.87
C ASP A 1045 -0.97 2.94 -30.39
N LEU A 1046 -0.31 3.89 -31.05
CA LEU A 1046 -0.02 3.80 -32.48
C LEU A 1046 0.97 2.66 -32.80
N CYS A 1047 1.99 2.44 -31.97
CA CYS A 1047 2.91 1.30 -32.09
C CYS A 1047 2.17 -0.04 -31.94
N CYS A 1048 1.24 -0.14 -30.99
CA CYS A 1048 0.38 -1.31 -30.80
C CYS A 1048 -0.54 -1.52 -32.01
N MET A 1049 -1.12 -0.45 -32.57
CA MET A 1049 -1.93 -0.52 -33.79
C MET A 1049 -1.12 -0.98 -35.00
N ALA A 1050 0.05 -0.38 -35.22
CA ALA A 1050 0.98 -0.79 -36.27
C ALA A 1050 1.44 -2.24 -36.07
N GLY A 1051 1.64 -2.65 -34.82
CA GLY A 1051 1.97 -4.02 -34.44
C GLY A 1051 0.85 -5.02 -34.75
N ASN A 1052 -0.40 -4.70 -34.40
CA ASN A 1052 -1.58 -5.50 -34.75
C ASN A 1052 -1.71 -5.64 -36.27
N ARG A 1053 -1.42 -4.58 -37.05
CA ARG A 1053 -1.41 -4.65 -38.51
C ARG A 1053 -0.27 -5.52 -39.05
N ASP A 1054 0.92 -5.47 -38.47
CA ASP A 1054 2.03 -6.37 -38.84
C ASP A 1054 1.73 -7.84 -38.55
N GLN A 1055 1.10 -8.11 -37.40
CA GLN A 1055 0.61 -9.45 -37.06
C GLN A 1055 -0.47 -9.92 -38.04
N LEU A 1056 -1.41 -9.04 -38.41
CA LEU A 1056 -2.44 -9.37 -39.40
C LEU A 1056 -1.84 -9.66 -40.78
N ILE A 1057 -0.87 -8.86 -41.24
CA ILE A 1057 -0.13 -9.12 -42.50
C ILE A 1057 0.52 -10.50 -42.46
N THR A 1058 1.17 -10.85 -41.34
CA THR A 1058 1.77 -12.18 -41.15
C THR A 1058 0.75 -13.28 -41.37
N LEU A 1059 -0.39 -13.13 -40.72
CA LEU A 1059 -1.43 -14.13 -40.70
C LEU A 1059 -2.14 -14.26 -42.05
N LEU A 1060 -2.38 -13.13 -42.73
CA LEU A 1060 -2.93 -13.10 -44.09
C LEU A 1060 -2.00 -13.77 -45.11
N LEU A 1061 -0.69 -13.55 -45.01
CA LEU A 1061 0.29 -14.26 -45.86
C LEU A 1061 0.21 -15.77 -45.62
N GLN A 1062 0.12 -16.21 -44.37
CA GLN A 1062 -0.02 -17.64 -44.02
C GLN A 1062 -1.34 -18.24 -44.52
N ILE A 1063 -2.46 -17.50 -44.43
CA ILE A 1063 -3.75 -17.92 -45.02
C ILE A 1063 -3.60 -18.12 -46.52
N THR A 1064 -3.01 -17.13 -47.20
CA THR A 1064 -2.82 -17.14 -48.65
C THR A 1064 -1.93 -18.31 -49.06
N GLU A 1065 -0.82 -18.57 -48.35
CA GLU A 1065 0.04 -19.73 -48.59
C GLU A 1065 -0.70 -21.06 -48.45
N CYS A 1066 -1.51 -21.22 -47.39
CA CYS A 1066 -2.28 -22.44 -47.18
C CYS A 1066 -3.34 -22.63 -48.27
N ALA A 1067 -4.08 -21.57 -48.62
CA ALA A 1067 -5.10 -21.60 -49.67
C ALA A 1067 -4.48 -21.92 -51.05
N VAL A 1068 -3.40 -21.23 -51.43
CA VAL A 1068 -2.65 -21.49 -52.67
C VAL A 1068 -2.15 -22.93 -52.71
N THR A 1069 -1.65 -23.47 -51.60
CA THR A 1069 -1.17 -24.86 -51.56
C THR A 1069 -2.30 -25.88 -51.71
N ILE A 1070 -3.46 -25.65 -51.06
CA ILE A 1070 -4.65 -26.49 -51.25
C ILE A 1070 -5.07 -26.47 -52.73
N LEU A 1071 -5.11 -25.30 -53.36
CA LEU A 1071 -5.44 -25.16 -54.78
C LEU A 1071 -4.42 -25.89 -55.65
N LEU A 1072 -3.12 -25.69 -55.43
CA LEU A 1072 -2.04 -26.38 -56.15
C LEU A 1072 -2.21 -27.92 -56.11
N ILE A 1073 -2.51 -28.49 -54.95
CA ILE A 1073 -2.73 -29.94 -54.78
C ILE A 1073 -3.92 -30.45 -55.60
N HIS A 1074 -4.93 -29.62 -55.83
CA HIS A 1074 -6.12 -29.97 -56.60
C HIS A 1074 -5.96 -29.72 -58.11
N PHE A 1075 -5.16 -28.72 -58.51
CA PHE A 1075 -4.78 -28.48 -59.90
C PHE A 1075 -3.72 -29.48 -60.43
N GLN A 1076 -2.95 -30.11 -59.54
CA GLN A 1076 -1.97 -31.15 -59.89
C GLN A 1076 -2.59 -32.55 -60.08
N ASP A 1077 -3.87 -32.75 -59.73
CA ASP A 1077 -4.55 -34.04 -59.85
C ASP A 1077 -5.37 -34.14 -61.15
N ASP A 1078 -5.01 -35.06 -62.05
CA ASP A 1078 -5.65 -35.21 -63.37
C ASP A 1078 -7.16 -35.57 -63.29
N ALA A 1079 -7.64 -36.09 -62.15
CA ALA A 1079 -9.02 -36.50 -61.95
C ALA A 1079 -10.02 -35.33 -61.74
N SER A 1080 -9.55 -34.15 -61.32
CA SER A 1080 -10.37 -32.96 -61.01
C SER A 1080 -10.55 -32.03 -62.24
N ALA A 1081 -9.80 -32.26 -63.31
CA ALA A 1081 -9.68 -31.36 -64.47
C ALA A 1081 -10.99 -31.03 -65.21
N LYS A 1082 -12.00 -31.91 -65.18
CA LYS A 1082 -13.24 -31.76 -65.97
C LYS A 1082 -14.25 -30.74 -65.44
N GLY A 1083 -14.01 -30.14 -64.26
CA GLY A 1083 -14.90 -29.14 -63.65
C GLY A 1083 -14.22 -27.81 -63.28
N LEU A 1084 -12.94 -27.62 -63.62
CA LEU A 1084 -12.13 -26.49 -63.16
C LEU A 1084 -12.15 -25.27 -64.08
N SER A 1085 -12.61 -25.37 -65.33
CA SER A 1085 -12.51 -24.26 -66.31
C SER A 1085 -13.27 -23.00 -65.88
N SER A 1086 -14.52 -23.12 -65.43
CA SER A 1086 -15.30 -21.96 -64.93
C SER A 1086 -14.76 -21.39 -63.61
N PHE A 1087 -14.08 -22.22 -62.81
CA PHE A 1087 -13.45 -21.81 -61.54
C PHE A 1087 -12.13 -21.07 -61.78
N SER A 1088 -11.37 -21.48 -62.79
CA SER A 1088 -10.11 -20.83 -63.19
C SER A 1088 -10.30 -19.39 -63.67
N ASP A 1089 -11.43 -19.08 -64.33
CA ASP A 1089 -11.77 -17.72 -64.76
C ASP A 1089 -11.98 -16.75 -63.57
N GLU A 1090 -12.52 -17.23 -62.44
CA GLU A 1090 -12.71 -16.42 -61.22
C GLU A 1090 -11.43 -16.31 -60.40
N LEU A 1091 -10.54 -17.31 -60.45
CA LEU A 1091 -9.31 -17.37 -59.67
C LEU A 1091 -8.18 -16.49 -60.27
N LEU A 1092 -8.08 -16.39 -61.60
CA LEU A 1092 -6.99 -15.71 -62.29
C LEU A 1092 -6.79 -14.24 -61.86
N PRO A 1093 -7.84 -13.39 -61.74
CA PRO A 1093 -7.70 -12.00 -61.31
C PRO A 1093 -7.14 -11.86 -59.88
N VAL A 1094 -7.41 -12.82 -59.00
CA VAL A 1094 -6.91 -12.82 -57.61
C VAL A 1094 -5.41 -13.11 -57.58
N LEU A 1095 -4.96 -14.08 -58.39
CA LEU A 1095 -3.53 -14.43 -58.52
C LEU A 1095 -2.72 -13.28 -59.13
N GLU A 1096 -3.30 -12.54 -60.07
CA GLU A 1096 -2.65 -11.35 -60.63
C GLU A 1096 -2.45 -10.25 -59.58
N ARG A 1097 -3.42 -9.98 -58.71
CA ARG A 1097 -3.26 -8.99 -57.62
C ARG A 1097 -2.17 -9.40 -56.62
N LEU A 1098 -2.17 -10.67 -56.22
CA LEU A 1098 -1.15 -11.21 -55.30
C LEU A 1098 0.28 -11.12 -55.86
N GLU A 1099 0.45 -11.18 -57.17
CA GLU A 1099 1.75 -11.00 -57.84
C GLU A 1099 2.28 -9.55 -57.76
N HIS A 1100 1.39 -8.56 -57.63
CA HIS A 1100 1.73 -7.13 -57.55
C HIS A 1100 1.99 -6.62 -56.13
N LEU A 1101 1.89 -7.48 -55.10
CA LEU A 1101 2.23 -7.11 -53.72
C LEU A 1101 3.70 -6.74 -53.60
N LYS A 1102 3.98 -5.61 -52.93
CA LYS A 1102 5.33 -5.08 -52.79
C LYS A 1102 5.93 -5.36 -51.41
N GLU A 1103 7.21 -5.71 -51.38
CA GLU A 1103 7.94 -6.03 -50.15
C GLU A 1103 8.08 -4.82 -49.18
N ASP A 1104 8.09 -3.59 -49.69
CA ASP A 1104 8.19 -2.35 -48.92
C ASP A 1104 6.95 -2.09 -48.04
N LYS A 1105 5.74 -2.34 -48.57
CA LYS A 1105 4.48 -2.21 -47.82
C LYS A 1105 4.26 -3.37 -46.83
N VAL A 1106 4.68 -4.57 -47.21
CA VAL A 1106 4.49 -5.79 -46.41
C VAL A 1106 5.58 -5.94 -45.33
N GLY A 1107 6.77 -5.39 -45.56
CA GLY A 1107 7.91 -5.43 -44.65
C GLY A 1107 8.59 -6.79 -44.53
N ARG A 1108 8.39 -7.70 -45.51
CA ARG A 1108 8.92 -9.08 -45.54
C ARG A 1108 9.28 -9.50 -46.97
N SER A 1109 10.20 -10.46 -47.08
CA SER A 1109 10.58 -11.08 -48.36
C SER A 1109 9.43 -11.92 -48.91
N LEU A 1110 9.03 -11.65 -50.16
CA LEU A 1110 7.93 -12.33 -50.85
C LEU A 1110 8.45 -13.33 -51.90
N LYS A 1111 9.75 -13.62 -51.95
CA LYS A 1111 10.36 -14.46 -53.00
C LYS A 1111 9.76 -15.86 -53.12
N LEU A 1112 9.59 -16.58 -52.01
CA LEU A 1112 9.01 -17.94 -52.01
C LEU A 1112 7.50 -17.91 -52.23
N PHE A 1113 6.85 -16.86 -51.74
CA PHE A 1113 5.43 -16.59 -51.88
C PHE A 1113 5.05 -16.37 -53.35
N HIS A 1114 5.73 -15.43 -54.04
CA HIS A 1114 5.51 -15.15 -55.46
C HIS A 1114 5.77 -16.38 -56.34
N ARG A 1115 6.74 -17.23 -56.00
CA ARG A 1115 7.01 -18.49 -56.73
C ARG A 1115 5.82 -19.45 -56.71
N SER A 1116 5.14 -19.56 -55.57
CA SER A 1116 3.98 -20.44 -55.41
C SER A 1116 2.77 -19.90 -56.18
N ILE A 1117 2.58 -18.58 -56.15
CA ILE A 1117 1.52 -17.88 -56.90
C ILE A 1117 1.74 -18.01 -58.41
N THR A 1118 2.95 -17.75 -58.91
CA THR A 1118 3.27 -17.90 -60.35
C THR A 1118 3.05 -19.32 -60.83
N THR A 1119 3.46 -20.33 -60.05
CA THR A 1119 3.21 -21.74 -60.37
C THR A 1119 1.70 -22.03 -60.49
N LEU A 1120 0.88 -21.58 -59.52
CA LEU A 1120 -0.57 -21.78 -59.57
C LEU A 1120 -1.21 -21.02 -60.75
N LYS A 1121 -0.73 -19.80 -61.04
CA LYS A 1121 -1.19 -18.97 -62.16
C LYS A 1121 -0.93 -19.65 -63.50
N GLU A 1122 0.27 -20.20 -63.71
CA GLU A 1122 0.59 -20.96 -64.93
C GLU A 1122 -0.33 -22.18 -65.11
N MET A 1123 -0.64 -22.90 -64.04
CA MET A 1123 -1.56 -24.05 -64.09
C MET A 1123 -3.01 -23.63 -64.34
N THR A 1124 -3.43 -22.49 -63.77
CA THR A 1124 -4.76 -21.89 -63.98
C THR A 1124 -4.94 -21.47 -65.44
N ILE A 1125 -3.93 -20.83 -66.05
CA ILE A 1125 -3.95 -20.46 -67.47
C ILE A 1125 -4.03 -21.70 -68.37
N ARG A 1126 -3.26 -22.75 -68.05
CA ARG A 1126 -3.31 -24.02 -68.81
C ARG A 1126 -4.68 -24.68 -68.79
N THR A 1127 -5.39 -24.65 -67.66
CA THR A 1127 -6.74 -25.22 -67.52
C THR A 1127 -7.83 -24.37 -68.16
N ILE A 1128 -7.63 -23.07 -68.38
CA ILE A 1128 -8.54 -22.21 -69.18
C ILE A 1128 -8.37 -22.48 -70.69
N THR A 1129 -7.15 -22.83 -71.12
CA THR A 1129 -6.84 -23.10 -72.54
C THR A 1129 -7.20 -24.52 -73.01
N ILE A 1130 -7.54 -25.43 -72.09
CA ILE A 1130 -7.98 -26.82 -72.34
C ILE A 1130 -9.50 -26.85 -72.29
#